data_AF-A0A3A1N6S2-F1
#
_entry.id   AF-A0A3A1N6S2-F1
#
_cell.length_a   1.000
_cell.length_b   1.000
_cell.length_c   1.000
_cell.angle_alpha   90.00
_cell.angle_beta   90.00
_cell.angle_gamma   90.00
#
_symmetry.space_group_name_H-M   'P 1'
#
loop_
_entity.id
_entity.type
_entity.pdbx_description
1 polymer ?
#
loop_
_entity_poly.entity_id
_entity_poly.type
_entity_poly.pdbx_seq_one_letter_code
_entity_poly.pdbx_strand_id
1 'polypeptide(L)'
;MKSNTSYKSLLIGLIVLFAGVNFASAQFLLQAPDTGDENNYQWYEASDTATVLGTNSFYEATQPGVYFATYDGTLCGSNATGYFILTDCNAPNNEVILDISASVPSGATVSWSPALTGDQTRPTVTSTQTVTRYVATITKVGNSTELPRFTVVCMSQAANLLGDLVVVNEDESINAPIFDNDTDLPTTGVLTTTNPSNGTISINDNGTANDPTDDVVTYTPNPDYNGSDSFDYTICNSLGDCSTATVTLDVLPVVDANDDSVSTDVGVDAVVSWRANDNDIPTTGSITATDPSNGTVVLNDNGTANDPSDDDITYIPNSGFTGTDSFEYTVCDTNGNCSTATITVIVSPSGIDLDSDNDGIVDSFEDLNADNDNDPSTNPTDTDSDGIPDYLDIDSDNDGIPDNVEAQQALGYIPPSLADNNGNGLDDAYEIDGNVGLIPVDSDNDGIPDYVDDDSDDDNVPDAIEGHDQNHDGIADVELIGSDKDNDGLDDAYEGETVIDVDVNDEIDDPSLALPDTDSDGILDFRDSDDDDDGIETIDEDLDGDGNYANDDSNENGIPNYLDPDLGESSVVEEEVDVINVITPNGDGVHDTLEINGLENYPNNTVRIYNRWGVMVYQTRAYDTSGNVFDGTSQGRVTVDQDNKLPVGTYFYVIDYQEQGGNMKQLTGYIYINR
;
A
#
# COMPACT_ATOMS: atom_id res chain seq x y z
N MET A 1 -43.16 -43.95 -87.54
CA MET A 1 -42.57 -45.19 -86.95
C MET A 1 -41.78 -44.72 -85.73
N LYS A 2 -42.35 -44.59 -84.52
CA LYS A 2 -42.64 -45.62 -83.48
C LYS A 2 -41.48 -46.61 -83.29
N SER A 3 -40.97 -46.97 -82.11
CA SER A 3 -41.19 -46.58 -80.71
C SER A 3 -40.31 -47.51 -79.82
N ASN A 4 -39.76 -46.98 -78.72
CA ASN A 4 -39.45 -47.56 -77.39
C ASN A 4 -38.68 -48.89 -77.17
N THR A 5 -37.60 -48.74 -76.38
CA THR A 5 -37.22 -49.44 -75.12
C THR A 5 -37.81 -50.82 -74.79
N SER A 6 -36.97 -51.80 -74.40
CA SER A 6 -36.67 -52.12 -72.98
C SER A 6 -35.95 -53.47 -72.69
N TYR A 7 -35.27 -53.51 -71.53
CA TYR A 7 -35.06 -54.60 -70.54
C TYR A 7 -34.00 -55.75 -70.65
N LYS A 8 -33.07 -55.72 -69.66
CA LYS A 8 -32.62 -56.74 -68.68
C LYS A 8 -32.37 -58.20 -69.14
N SER A 9 -31.19 -58.76 -68.83
CA SER A 9 -30.98 -59.61 -67.64
C SER A 9 -29.53 -60.09 -67.46
N LEU A 10 -29.24 -60.45 -66.21
CA LEU A 10 -28.00 -60.77 -65.51
C LEU A 10 -27.40 -62.16 -65.87
N LEU A 11 -26.07 -62.32 -65.88
CA LEU A 11 -25.42 -63.51 -65.31
C LEU A 11 -23.92 -63.28 -64.98
N ILE A 12 -23.53 -63.92 -63.88
CA ILE A 12 -22.30 -63.84 -63.09
C ILE A 12 -21.12 -64.61 -63.74
N GLY A 13 -19.89 -64.13 -63.53
CA GLY A 13 -18.64 -64.87 -63.75
C GLY A 13 -17.47 -64.27 -62.96
N LEU A 14 -17.16 -64.88 -61.81
CA LEU A 14 -16.04 -64.61 -60.91
C LEU A 14 -14.71 -65.18 -61.47
N ILE A 15 -13.56 -64.67 -60.95
CA ILE A 15 -12.17 -65.24 -60.87
C ILE A 15 -11.15 -64.39 -61.67
N VAL A 16 -10.00 -63.88 -61.18
CA VAL A 16 -9.29 -63.87 -59.88
C VAL A 16 -8.08 -62.90 -59.97
N LEU A 17 -7.68 -62.35 -58.81
CA LEU A 17 -6.38 -61.78 -58.38
C LEU A 17 -5.66 -60.70 -59.22
N PHE A 18 -5.56 -59.50 -58.65
CA PHE A 18 -4.27 -58.87 -58.38
C PHE A 18 -4.26 -58.36 -56.94
N ALA A 19 -3.44 -59.00 -56.09
CA ALA A 19 -3.02 -58.45 -54.81
C ALA A 19 -1.83 -57.53 -55.07
N GLY A 20 -1.98 -56.26 -54.69
CA GLY A 20 -0.95 -55.23 -54.74
C GLY A 20 -1.43 -54.06 -53.90
N VAL A 21 -1.27 -54.18 -52.58
CA VAL A 21 -1.47 -53.07 -51.64
C VAL A 21 -0.30 -52.11 -51.80
N ASN A 22 -0.52 -51.00 -52.51
CA ASN A 22 0.28 -49.79 -52.33
C ASN A 22 -0.31 -49.07 -51.11
N PHE A 23 0.37 -49.13 -49.97
CA PHE A 23 0.19 -48.11 -48.94
C PHE A 23 0.92 -46.87 -49.43
N ALA A 24 0.17 -45.92 -49.97
CA ALA A 24 0.67 -44.57 -50.13
C ALA A 24 0.77 -43.95 -48.73
N SER A 25 1.95 -43.46 -48.37
CA SER A 25 2.13 -42.55 -47.24
C SER A 25 1.34 -41.28 -47.54
N ALA A 26 0.14 -41.15 -46.98
CA ALA A 26 -0.67 -39.95 -47.14
C ALA A 26 -0.04 -38.78 -46.35
N GLN A 27 0.02 -37.62 -46.99
CA GLN A 27 0.59 -36.38 -46.46
C GLN A 27 -0.57 -35.52 -45.93
N PHE A 28 -0.46 -35.01 -44.70
CA PHE A 28 -1.58 -34.32 -44.05
C PHE A 28 -1.17 -32.92 -43.55
N LEU A 29 -2.04 -31.93 -43.77
CA LEU A 29 -1.92 -30.54 -43.29
C LEU A 29 -3.09 -30.23 -42.34
N LEU A 30 -2.82 -29.55 -41.21
CA LEU A 30 -3.84 -29.11 -40.25
C LEU A 30 -4.20 -27.63 -40.54
N GLN A 31 -5.48 -27.30 -40.72
CA GLN A 31 -5.95 -25.93 -40.98
C GLN A 31 -7.25 -25.65 -40.21
N ALA A 32 -7.41 -24.44 -39.68
CA ALA A 32 -8.71 -23.93 -39.19
C ALA A 32 -9.61 -23.59 -40.40
N PRO A 33 -10.92 -23.88 -40.40
CA PRO A 33 -11.79 -23.58 -41.52
C PRO A 33 -11.84 -22.07 -41.77
N ASP A 34 -11.95 -21.66 -43.04
CA ASP A 34 -12.03 -20.27 -43.51
C ASP A 34 -13.32 -19.52 -43.04
N THR A 35 -13.95 -19.95 -41.95
CA THR A 35 -15.23 -19.47 -41.43
C THR A 35 -15.13 -18.63 -40.16
N GLY A 36 -13.92 -18.35 -39.65
CA GLY A 36 -13.72 -17.54 -38.43
C GLY A 36 -14.05 -18.26 -37.13
N ASP A 37 -13.98 -19.60 -37.13
CA ASP A 37 -14.14 -20.45 -35.93
C ASP A 37 -12.76 -21.01 -35.54
N GLU A 38 -12.11 -20.37 -34.57
CA GLU A 38 -10.74 -20.65 -34.13
C GLU A 38 -10.61 -21.95 -33.31
N ASN A 39 -11.72 -22.63 -33.03
CA ASN A 39 -11.79 -23.82 -32.17
C ASN A 39 -11.93 -25.16 -32.92
N ASN A 40 -11.98 -25.13 -34.26
CA ASN A 40 -12.23 -26.31 -35.10
C ASN A 40 -11.06 -26.59 -36.05
N TYR A 41 -10.25 -27.63 -35.83
CA TYR A 41 -9.06 -27.91 -36.64
C TYR A 41 -9.23 -29.16 -37.51
N GLN A 42 -9.13 -29.01 -38.84
CA GLN A 42 -9.37 -30.09 -39.82
C GLN A 42 -8.11 -30.51 -40.58
N TRP A 43 -8.01 -31.81 -40.89
CA TRP A 43 -6.95 -32.35 -41.74
C TRP A 43 -7.30 -32.28 -43.25
N TYR A 44 -6.35 -31.83 -44.07
CA TYR A 44 -6.39 -31.88 -45.54
C TYR A 44 -5.30 -32.82 -46.09
N GLU A 45 -5.59 -33.52 -47.20
CA GLU A 45 -4.58 -34.23 -48.02
C GLU A 45 -3.68 -33.18 -48.70
N ALA A 46 -2.37 -33.20 -48.42
CA ALA A 46 -1.44 -32.17 -48.88
C ALA A 46 -1.23 -32.26 -50.39
N SER A 47 -1.92 -31.39 -51.14
CA SER A 47 -1.58 -31.08 -52.53
C SER A 47 -1.37 -29.58 -52.78
N ASP A 48 -1.45 -28.76 -51.72
CA ASP A 48 -1.22 -27.33 -51.79
C ASP A 48 0.04 -26.94 -50.98
N THR A 49 0.97 -26.26 -51.64
CA THR A 49 2.27 -25.84 -51.10
C THR A 49 2.27 -24.37 -50.66
N ALA A 50 1.10 -23.73 -50.55
CA ALA A 50 1.01 -22.28 -50.29
C ALA A 50 0.98 -21.89 -48.80
N THR A 51 0.87 -22.83 -47.85
CA THR A 51 0.82 -22.50 -46.42
C THR A 51 2.20 -22.53 -45.78
N VAL A 52 2.76 -21.35 -45.49
CA VAL A 52 4.02 -21.19 -44.77
C VAL A 52 3.76 -21.38 -43.28
N LEU A 53 4.22 -22.50 -42.70
CA LEU A 53 4.35 -22.67 -41.25
C LEU A 53 5.65 -21.99 -40.80
N GLY A 54 5.55 -21.05 -39.87
CA GLY A 54 6.70 -20.33 -39.31
C GLY A 54 7.72 -21.28 -38.70
N THR A 55 8.99 -21.13 -39.07
CA THR A 55 10.12 -21.96 -38.57
C THR A 55 11.00 -21.20 -37.58
N ASN A 56 10.49 -20.09 -37.02
CA ASN A 56 11.26 -19.25 -36.11
C ASN A 56 11.23 -19.86 -34.71
N SER A 57 12.40 -20.25 -34.19
CA SER A 57 12.57 -20.87 -32.87
C SER A 57 12.38 -19.89 -31.68
N PHE A 58 11.94 -18.67 -31.96
CA PHE A 58 11.82 -17.55 -31.02
C PHE A 58 10.42 -16.91 -31.02
N TYR A 59 9.37 -17.65 -31.43
CA TYR A 59 8.00 -17.14 -31.36
C TYR A 59 7.43 -17.42 -29.96
N GLU A 60 7.18 -16.34 -29.22
CA GLU A 60 6.47 -16.36 -27.95
C GLU A 60 4.97 -16.52 -28.24
N ALA A 61 4.33 -17.48 -27.57
CA ALA A 61 2.92 -17.81 -27.76
C ALA A 61 2.11 -17.05 -26.70
N THR A 62 1.53 -15.91 -27.03
CA THR A 62 0.77 -15.06 -26.08
C THR A 62 -0.75 -15.13 -26.29
N GLN A 63 -1.24 -16.00 -27.18
CA GLN A 63 -2.66 -16.15 -27.50
C GLN A 63 -3.06 -17.64 -27.63
N PRO A 64 -4.35 -18.00 -27.63
CA PRO A 64 -4.77 -19.34 -28.06
C PRO A 64 -4.42 -19.60 -29.54
N GLY A 65 -3.95 -20.79 -29.90
CA GLY A 65 -3.58 -21.11 -31.28
C GLY A 65 -2.83 -22.44 -31.51
N VAL A 66 -2.52 -22.73 -32.79
CA VAL A 66 -1.68 -23.87 -33.21
C VAL A 66 -0.30 -23.38 -33.60
N TYR A 67 0.70 -23.80 -32.84
CA TYR A 67 1.98 -23.12 -32.83
C TYR A 67 3.04 -23.73 -33.76
N PHE A 68 3.16 -25.06 -33.85
CA PHE A 68 4.09 -25.69 -34.80
C PHE A 68 3.88 -27.22 -34.97
N ALA A 69 4.51 -27.77 -36.02
CA ALA A 69 4.61 -29.20 -36.29
C ALA A 69 6.03 -29.74 -36.02
N THR A 70 6.14 -30.90 -35.37
CA THR A 70 7.43 -31.61 -35.15
C THR A 70 7.77 -32.47 -36.37
N TYR A 71 8.97 -32.35 -36.94
CA TYR A 71 9.36 -33.06 -38.18
C TYR A 71 10.40 -34.16 -37.92
N ASP A 72 10.41 -35.20 -38.77
CA ASP A 72 11.33 -36.34 -38.72
C ASP A 72 12.78 -36.03 -39.17
N GLY A 73 13.09 -34.75 -39.43
CA GLY A 73 14.39 -34.30 -39.91
C GLY A 73 14.51 -34.16 -41.43
N THR A 74 13.43 -34.37 -42.19
CA THR A 74 13.35 -34.03 -43.63
C THR A 74 12.66 -32.67 -43.88
N LEU A 75 12.77 -32.13 -45.11
CA LEU A 75 12.32 -30.79 -45.51
C LEU A 75 11.00 -30.35 -44.83
N CYS A 76 10.97 -29.14 -44.26
CA CYS A 76 9.78 -28.56 -43.62
C CYS A 76 8.54 -28.72 -44.52
N GLY A 77 7.46 -29.28 -43.95
CA GLY A 77 6.18 -29.48 -44.63
C GLY A 77 5.96 -30.86 -45.27
N SER A 78 6.92 -31.79 -45.23
CA SER A 78 6.74 -33.11 -45.89
C SER A 78 6.31 -34.25 -44.96
N ASN A 79 6.72 -34.26 -43.68
CA ASN A 79 6.40 -35.33 -42.71
C ASN A 79 6.28 -34.79 -41.27
N ALA A 80 5.10 -34.26 -40.90
CA ALA A 80 4.83 -33.91 -39.51
C ALA A 80 4.62 -35.17 -38.66
N THR A 81 5.37 -35.32 -37.58
CA THR A 81 5.25 -36.37 -36.56
C THR A 81 4.33 -35.98 -35.41
N GLY A 82 3.93 -34.70 -35.31
CA GLY A 82 2.96 -34.22 -34.32
C GLY A 82 2.76 -32.71 -34.32
N TYR A 83 1.68 -32.26 -33.68
CA TYR A 83 1.18 -30.88 -33.62
C TYR A 83 1.00 -30.46 -32.16
N PHE A 84 1.31 -29.20 -31.85
CA PHE A 84 1.09 -28.61 -30.52
C PHE A 84 -0.02 -27.56 -30.59
N ILE A 85 -1.04 -27.73 -29.76
CA ILE A 85 -2.25 -26.91 -29.67
C ILE A 85 -2.29 -26.29 -28.28
N LEU A 86 -2.48 -24.99 -28.24
CA LEU A 86 -2.51 -24.17 -27.04
C LEU A 86 -3.83 -23.44 -26.98
N THR A 87 -4.49 -23.48 -25.84
CA THR A 87 -5.81 -22.86 -25.63
C THR A 87 -5.82 -22.04 -24.35
N ASP A 88 -6.89 -21.27 -24.14
CA ASP A 88 -7.21 -20.76 -22.81
C ASP A 88 -7.59 -21.92 -21.87
N CYS A 89 -7.38 -21.79 -20.57
CA CYS A 89 -7.83 -22.76 -19.58
C CYS A 89 -9.33 -22.64 -19.24
N ASN A 90 -9.95 -21.49 -19.54
CA ASN A 90 -11.33 -21.17 -19.22
C ASN A 90 -12.31 -21.52 -20.36
N ALA A 91 -13.50 -21.97 -19.99
CA ALA A 91 -14.56 -22.31 -20.93
C ALA A 91 -15.20 -21.03 -21.52
N PRO A 92 -15.63 -21.04 -22.80
CA PRO A 92 -15.61 -22.16 -23.74
C PRO A 92 -14.29 -22.31 -24.54
N ASN A 93 -13.31 -21.43 -24.29
CA ASN A 93 -12.08 -21.32 -25.07
C ASN A 93 -11.06 -22.45 -24.79
N ASN A 94 -11.37 -23.32 -23.82
CA ASN A 94 -10.56 -24.48 -23.45
C ASN A 94 -10.92 -25.77 -24.21
N GLU A 95 -11.85 -25.74 -25.17
CA GLU A 95 -12.24 -26.92 -25.97
C GLU A 95 -11.63 -26.93 -27.38
N VAL A 96 -11.11 -28.08 -27.81
CA VAL A 96 -10.49 -28.28 -29.14
C VAL A 96 -11.14 -29.46 -29.86
N ILE A 97 -11.57 -29.27 -31.11
CA ILE A 97 -12.04 -30.38 -31.96
C ILE A 97 -10.89 -30.96 -32.78
N LEU A 98 -10.62 -32.27 -32.61
CA LEU A 98 -9.59 -33.01 -33.35
C LEU A 98 -10.19 -33.72 -34.59
N ASP A 99 -10.40 -33.03 -35.70
CA ASP A 99 -11.10 -33.59 -36.87
C ASP A 99 -10.20 -34.34 -37.86
N ILE A 100 -10.15 -35.68 -37.74
CA ILE A 100 -9.44 -36.62 -38.62
C ILE A 100 -10.31 -37.25 -39.72
N SER A 101 -11.55 -36.80 -39.90
CA SER A 101 -12.54 -37.47 -40.74
C SER A 101 -12.10 -37.66 -42.20
N ALA A 102 -11.35 -36.71 -42.76
CA ALA A 102 -10.78 -36.79 -44.10
C ALA A 102 -9.71 -37.89 -44.25
N SER A 103 -9.05 -38.26 -43.15
CA SER A 103 -7.94 -39.22 -43.12
C SER A 103 -8.40 -40.67 -42.92
N VAL A 104 -9.70 -40.91 -42.71
CA VAL A 104 -10.24 -42.24 -42.36
C VAL A 104 -10.85 -42.92 -43.59
N PRO A 105 -10.23 -43.99 -44.13
CA PRO A 105 -10.77 -44.69 -45.29
C PRO A 105 -12.09 -45.41 -44.98
N SER A 106 -13.03 -45.46 -45.93
CA SER A 106 -14.30 -46.17 -45.77
C SER A 106 -14.09 -47.63 -45.31
N GLY A 107 -14.78 -48.02 -44.24
CA GLY A 107 -14.68 -49.34 -43.60
C GLY A 107 -13.48 -49.53 -42.66
N ALA A 108 -12.73 -48.47 -42.34
CA ALA A 108 -11.74 -48.46 -41.26
C ALA A 108 -12.40 -48.12 -39.91
N THR A 109 -11.75 -48.51 -38.81
CA THR A 109 -12.10 -48.11 -37.44
C THR A 109 -11.00 -47.23 -36.84
N VAL A 110 -11.37 -46.27 -36.00
CA VAL A 110 -10.44 -45.36 -35.31
C VAL A 110 -10.46 -45.65 -33.81
N SER A 111 -9.29 -45.59 -33.18
CA SER A 111 -9.15 -45.58 -31.72
C SER A 111 -8.13 -44.54 -31.29
N TRP A 112 -8.35 -43.88 -30.15
CA TRP A 112 -7.46 -42.86 -29.60
C TRP A 112 -6.68 -43.37 -28.38
N SER A 113 -5.48 -42.85 -28.20
CA SER A 113 -4.68 -43.00 -26.98
C SER A 113 -4.22 -41.61 -26.49
N PRO A 114 -4.65 -41.14 -25.31
CA PRO A 114 -5.73 -41.67 -24.44
C PRO A 114 -7.07 -41.84 -25.15
N ALA A 115 -7.95 -42.69 -24.60
CA ALA A 115 -9.25 -42.96 -25.20
C ALA A 115 -10.17 -41.73 -25.13
N LEU A 116 -10.75 -41.35 -26.27
CA LEU A 116 -11.68 -40.23 -26.38
C LEU A 116 -13.12 -40.74 -26.59
N THR A 117 -14.10 -40.02 -26.08
CA THR A 117 -15.53 -40.33 -26.24
C THR A 117 -16.13 -39.56 -27.42
N GLY A 118 -17.37 -39.87 -27.80
CA GLY A 118 -18.04 -39.20 -28.93
C GLY A 118 -17.61 -39.71 -30.31
N ASP A 119 -17.74 -38.85 -31.32
CA ASP A 119 -17.37 -39.17 -32.70
C ASP A 119 -15.86 -39.37 -32.80
N GLN A 120 -15.42 -40.62 -33.00
CA GLN A 120 -13.99 -40.97 -33.07
C GLN A 120 -13.27 -40.32 -34.25
N THR A 121 -13.99 -39.80 -35.24
CA THR A 121 -13.40 -39.08 -36.37
C THR A 121 -13.28 -37.57 -36.13
N ARG A 122 -13.99 -37.04 -35.12
CA ARG A 122 -14.00 -35.61 -34.75
C ARG A 122 -14.20 -35.43 -33.23
N PRO A 123 -13.38 -36.04 -32.36
CA PRO A 123 -13.59 -35.89 -30.92
C PRO A 123 -13.23 -34.47 -30.46
N THR A 124 -14.01 -33.93 -29.53
CA THR A 124 -13.66 -32.72 -28.77
C THR A 124 -12.83 -33.12 -27.56
N VAL A 125 -11.77 -32.38 -27.29
CA VAL A 125 -10.96 -32.50 -26.08
C VAL A 125 -10.99 -31.19 -25.31
N THR A 126 -11.23 -31.27 -24.01
CA THR A 126 -11.04 -30.13 -23.11
C THR A 126 -9.57 -30.11 -22.74
N SER A 127 -8.89 -29.05 -23.13
CA SER A 127 -7.52 -28.77 -22.72
C SER A 127 -7.44 -28.61 -21.20
N THR A 128 -6.30 -28.99 -20.65
CA THR A 128 -5.97 -28.75 -19.25
C THR A 128 -4.51 -28.30 -19.19
N GLN A 129 -4.08 -27.84 -18.02
CA GLN A 129 -2.67 -27.46 -17.81
C GLN A 129 -1.73 -28.68 -17.90
N THR A 130 -2.27 -29.90 -17.84
CA THR A 130 -1.49 -31.11 -18.09
C THR A 130 -1.31 -31.32 -19.59
N VAL A 131 -0.07 -31.24 -20.06
CA VAL A 131 0.30 -31.55 -21.44
C VAL A 131 -0.15 -32.97 -21.80
N THR A 132 -1.22 -33.08 -22.57
CA THR A 132 -1.81 -34.37 -22.93
C THR A 132 -1.56 -34.66 -24.40
N ARG A 133 -1.05 -35.86 -24.67
CA ARG A 133 -0.74 -36.32 -26.02
C ARG A 133 -1.80 -37.29 -26.51
N TYR A 134 -2.51 -36.94 -27.57
CA TYR A 134 -3.48 -37.78 -28.26
C TYR A 134 -2.91 -38.37 -29.55
N VAL A 135 -3.06 -39.67 -29.73
CA VAL A 135 -2.66 -40.40 -30.95
C VAL A 135 -3.84 -41.18 -31.49
N ALA A 136 -4.23 -40.93 -32.74
CA ALA A 136 -5.25 -41.71 -33.44
C ALA A 136 -4.62 -42.91 -34.16
N THR A 137 -5.19 -44.10 -33.96
CA THR A 137 -4.82 -45.33 -34.67
C THR A 137 -5.97 -45.73 -35.60
N ILE A 138 -5.70 -45.78 -36.90
CA ILE A 138 -6.64 -46.24 -37.92
C ILE A 138 -6.37 -47.73 -38.19
N THR A 139 -7.40 -48.57 -38.06
CA THR A 139 -7.31 -50.01 -38.32
C THR A 139 -8.24 -50.41 -39.47
N LYS A 140 -7.71 -51.10 -40.48
CA LYS A 140 -8.48 -51.63 -41.61
C LYS A 140 -7.96 -53.01 -42.01
N VAL A 141 -8.86 -54.01 -41.97
CA VAL A 141 -8.56 -55.42 -42.36
C VAL A 141 -7.29 -55.94 -41.68
N GLY A 142 -7.14 -55.70 -40.37
CA GLY A 142 -6.04 -56.23 -39.55
C GLY A 142 -4.70 -55.47 -39.63
N ASN A 143 -4.61 -54.40 -40.43
CA ASN A 143 -3.47 -53.49 -40.44
C ASN A 143 -3.82 -52.20 -39.71
N SER A 144 -2.93 -51.76 -38.82
CA SER A 144 -3.08 -50.53 -38.04
C SER A 144 -2.00 -49.51 -38.40
N THR A 145 -2.37 -48.23 -38.45
CA THR A 145 -1.46 -47.12 -38.72
C THR A 145 -1.78 -45.98 -37.76
N GLU A 146 -0.75 -45.44 -37.11
CA GLU A 146 -0.87 -44.26 -36.25
C GLU A 146 -0.77 -43.00 -37.11
N LEU A 147 -1.65 -42.04 -36.82
CA LEU A 147 -1.56 -40.67 -37.34
C LEU A 147 -0.56 -39.85 -36.51
N PRO A 148 -0.08 -38.71 -37.03
CA PRO A 148 0.68 -37.76 -36.24
C PRO A 148 -0.06 -37.39 -34.94
N ARG A 149 0.71 -37.18 -33.87
CA ARG A 149 0.15 -36.89 -32.54
C ARG A 149 -0.41 -35.46 -32.44
N PHE A 150 -1.42 -35.28 -31.62
CA PHE A 150 -1.82 -33.97 -31.09
C PHE A 150 -1.31 -33.84 -29.67
N THR A 151 -0.68 -32.72 -29.35
CA THR A 151 -0.34 -32.33 -27.98
C THR A 151 -1.19 -31.13 -27.65
N VAL A 152 -2.05 -31.26 -26.64
CA VAL A 152 -2.99 -30.20 -26.23
C VAL A 152 -2.68 -29.82 -24.80
N VAL A 153 -2.58 -28.52 -24.55
CA VAL A 153 -2.39 -27.93 -23.23
C VAL A 153 -3.07 -26.57 -23.21
N CYS A 154 -3.58 -26.13 -22.06
CA CYS A 154 -4.06 -24.77 -21.88
C CYS A 154 -3.04 -23.89 -21.18
N MET A 155 -3.14 -22.58 -21.39
CA MET A 155 -2.49 -21.56 -20.58
C MET A 155 -3.56 -20.68 -19.96
N SER A 156 -3.36 -20.33 -18.70
CA SER A 156 -4.07 -19.21 -18.11
C SER A 156 -3.64 -17.91 -18.78
N GLN A 157 -4.55 -16.94 -18.78
CA GLN A 157 -4.25 -15.58 -19.22
C GLN A 157 -4.23 -14.69 -17.98
N ALA A 158 -3.38 -13.66 -18.02
CA ALA A 158 -3.43 -12.59 -17.06
C ALA A 158 -4.65 -11.68 -17.32
N ALA A 159 -5.05 -10.91 -16.32
CA ALA A 159 -6.12 -9.94 -16.44
C ALA A 159 -5.77 -8.85 -17.48
N ASN A 160 -6.77 -8.21 -18.07
CA ASN A 160 -6.58 -7.05 -18.93
C ASN A 160 -6.81 -5.79 -18.11
N LEU A 161 -5.73 -5.23 -17.58
CA LEU A 161 -5.75 -4.05 -16.72
C LEU A 161 -5.54 -2.76 -17.53
N LEU A 162 -6.29 -1.71 -17.22
CA LEU A 162 -6.17 -0.39 -17.82
C LEU A 162 -5.84 0.65 -16.74
N GLY A 163 -5.12 1.71 -17.13
CA GLY A 163 -4.77 2.76 -16.19
C GLY A 163 -5.98 3.59 -15.76
N ASP A 164 -5.95 4.03 -14.52
CA ASP A 164 -7.03 4.74 -13.85
C ASP A 164 -6.68 6.20 -13.60
N LEU A 165 -7.71 7.03 -13.46
CA LEU A 165 -7.57 8.42 -13.04
C LEU A 165 -8.51 8.65 -11.86
N VAL A 166 -7.94 9.04 -10.74
CA VAL A 166 -8.65 9.37 -9.50
C VAL A 166 -8.34 10.82 -9.14
N VAL A 167 -9.36 11.51 -8.65
CA VAL A 167 -9.24 12.88 -8.14
C VAL A 167 -9.74 12.85 -6.71
N VAL A 168 -8.97 13.42 -5.81
CA VAL A 168 -9.24 13.48 -4.37
C VAL A 168 -8.80 14.84 -3.85
N ASN A 169 -9.39 15.32 -2.77
CA ASN A 169 -8.83 16.48 -2.07
C ASN A 169 -7.61 16.04 -1.25
N GLU A 170 -6.70 16.95 -0.92
CA GLU A 170 -5.74 16.68 0.14
C GLU A 170 -6.47 16.41 1.46
N ASP A 171 -5.79 15.66 2.33
CA ASP A 171 -6.28 15.19 3.65
C ASP A 171 -7.54 14.32 3.63
N GLU A 172 -8.04 13.95 2.45
CA GLU A 172 -9.14 13.01 2.28
C GLU A 172 -8.62 11.68 1.70
N SER A 173 -8.97 10.58 2.37
CA SER A 173 -8.74 9.23 1.83
C SER A 173 -9.81 8.84 0.81
N ILE A 174 -9.43 8.14 -0.25
CA ILE A 174 -10.38 7.68 -1.28
C ILE A 174 -10.20 6.21 -1.67
N ASN A 175 -11.32 5.52 -1.84
CA ASN A 175 -11.36 4.19 -2.45
C ASN A 175 -11.16 4.33 -3.96
N ALA A 176 -10.00 3.92 -4.46
CA ALA A 176 -9.67 3.96 -5.88
C ALA A 176 -10.47 2.88 -6.64
N PRO A 177 -11.33 3.24 -7.61
CA PRO A 177 -12.16 2.28 -8.34
C PRO A 177 -11.38 1.56 -9.46
N ILE A 178 -10.30 0.85 -9.08
CA ILE A 178 -9.33 0.27 -10.01
C ILE A 178 -9.91 -0.80 -10.95
N PHE A 179 -11.05 -1.41 -10.61
CA PHE A 179 -11.64 -2.49 -11.43
C PHE A 179 -12.68 -2.00 -12.45
N ASP A 180 -13.08 -0.72 -12.44
CA ASP A 180 -14.23 -0.24 -13.23
C ASP A 180 -14.02 -0.34 -14.75
N ASN A 181 -12.77 -0.26 -15.20
CA ASN A 181 -12.37 -0.31 -16.61
C ASN A 181 -11.64 -1.61 -17.00
N ASP A 182 -11.49 -2.55 -16.05
CA ASP A 182 -10.72 -3.78 -16.20
C ASP A 182 -11.57 -4.97 -16.68
N THR A 183 -10.89 -5.97 -17.24
CA THR A 183 -11.55 -7.21 -17.70
C THR A 183 -10.71 -8.46 -17.44
N ASP A 184 -11.36 -9.63 -17.45
CA ASP A 184 -10.73 -10.95 -17.24
C ASP A 184 -10.04 -11.10 -15.87
N LEU A 185 -10.58 -10.44 -14.83
CA LEU A 185 -10.12 -10.57 -13.46
C LEU A 185 -10.22 -12.02 -12.95
N PRO A 186 -9.16 -12.58 -12.35
CA PRO A 186 -9.18 -13.93 -11.80
C PRO A 186 -9.98 -13.97 -10.49
N THR A 187 -10.84 -14.98 -10.31
CA THR A 187 -11.56 -15.22 -9.04
C THR A 187 -10.72 -15.95 -7.99
N THR A 188 -9.42 -16.15 -8.27
CA THR A 188 -8.43 -16.68 -7.34
C THR A 188 -7.07 -16.11 -7.73
N GLY A 189 -6.44 -15.35 -6.86
CA GLY A 189 -5.24 -14.59 -7.18
C GLY A 189 -4.78 -13.72 -6.02
N VAL A 190 -3.87 -12.79 -6.30
CA VAL A 190 -3.39 -11.80 -5.35
C VAL A 190 -3.37 -10.44 -6.03
N LEU A 191 -3.87 -9.41 -5.34
CA LEU A 191 -3.67 -8.00 -5.67
C LEU A 191 -2.46 -7.49 -4.89
N THR A 192 -1.58 -6.76 -5.57
CA THR A 192 -0.44 -6.08 -4.94
C THR A 192 -0.33 -4.67 -5.50
N THR A 193 0.19 -3.75 -4.71
CA THR A 193 0.40 -2.35 -5.09
C THR A 193 1.85 -1.94 -4.85
N THR A 194 2.30 -0.89 -5.53
CA THR A 194 3.48 -0.13 -5.14
C THR A 194 3.06 1.03 -4.24
N ASN A 195 3.96 1.51 -3.39
CA ASN A 195 3.70 2.74 -2.64
C ASN A 195 3.87 3.96 -3.57
N PRO A 196 2.93 4.93 -3.53
CA PRO A 196 3.09 6.22 -4.19
C PRO A 196 4.17 7.06 -3.49
N SER A 197 4.51 8.23 -4.04
CA SER A 197 5.60 9.05 -3.49
C SER A 197 5.15 10.00 -2.38
N ASN A 198 3.89 10.40 -2.37
CA ASN A 198 3.33 11.37 -1.43
C ASN A 198 1.97 10.89 -0.90
N GLY A 199 1.92 9.61 -0.55
CA GLY A 199 0.77 8.99 0.09
C GLY A 199 1.03 7.53 0.44
N THR A 200 0.03 6.91 1.04
CA THR A 200 0.02 5.49 1.40
C THR A 200 -1.13 4.76 0.71
N ILE A 201 -1.01 3.43 0.65
CA ILE A 201 -2.04 2.56 0.07
C ILE A 201 -2.35 1.47 1.08
N SER A 202 -3.63 1.30 1.39
CA SER A 202 -4.14 0.15 2.14
C SER A 202 -5.03 -0.71 1.25
N ILE A 203 -4.97 -2.03 1.47
CA ILE A 203 -5.79 -3.01 0.76
C ILE A 203 -6.64 -3.74 1.79
N ASN A 204 -7.95 -3.65 1.63
CA ASN A 204 -8.92 -4.42 2.41
C ASN A 204 -9.44 -5.58 1.54
N ASP A 205 -9.17 -6.82 1.95
CA ASP A 205 -9.58 -8.05 1.23
C ASP A 205 -11.05 -8.44 1.45
N ASN A 206 -11.82 -7.61 2.18
CA ASN A 206 -13.20 -7.87 2.58
C ASN A 206 -13.42 -9.25 3.25
N GLY A 207 -12.37 -9.82 3.84
CA GLY A 207 -12.35 -11.15 4.43
C GLY A 207 -12.33 -12.29 3.42
N THR A 208 -11.98 -12.04 2.15
CA THR A 208 -11.90 -13.04 1.08
C THR A 208 -10.48 -13.27 0.55
N ALA A 209 -9.57 -13.64 1.45
CA ALA A 209 -8.19 -13.98 1.12
C ALA A 209 -8.02 -14.80 -0.18
N ASN A 210 -7.18 -14.27 -1.07
CA ASN A 210 -6.88 -14.79 -2.41
C ASN A 210 -7.99 -14.65 -3.46
N ASP A 211 -8.99 -13.80 -3.27
CA ASP A 211 -9.97 -13.43 -4.30
C ASP A 211 -9.91 -11.92 -4.58
N PRO A 212 -9.12 -11.47 -5.56
CA PRO A 212 -8.92 -10.03 -5.78
C PRO A 212 -10.15 -9.31 -6.35
N THR A 213 -11.29 -9.98 -6.53
CA THR A 213 -12.44 -9.40 -7.23
C THR A 213 -13.32 -8.50 -6.36
N ASP A 214 -13.14 -8.54 -5.04
CA ASP A 214 -13.81 -7.66 -4.10
C ASP A 214 -12.86 -6.87 -3.20
N ASP A 215 -11.54 -6.99 -3.39
CA ASP A 215 -10.54 -6.16 -2.70
C ASP A 215 -10.82 -4.66 -2.92
N VAL A 216 -10.67 -3.86 -1.86
CA VAL A 216 -10.79 -2.41 -1.90
C VAL A 216 -9.42 -1.80 -1.69
N VAL A 217 -9.00 -0.94 -2.62
CA VAL A 217 -7.76 -0.17 -2.52
C VAL A 217 -8.10 1.24 -2.08
N THR A 218 -7.57 1.65 -0.94
CA THR A 218 -7.69 3.01 -0.42
C THR A 218 -6.37 3.74 -0.60
N TYR A 219 -6.43 4.96 -1.13
CA TYR A 219 -5.32 5.89 -1.17
C TYR A 219 -5.53 7.00 -0.14
N THR A 220 -4.48 7.28 0.62
CA THR A 220 -4.42 8.36 1.60
C THR A 220 -3.22 9.25 1.22
N PRO A 221 -3.43 10.51 0.80
CA PRO A 221 -2.31 11.43 0.55
C PRO A 221 -1.53 11.68 1.84
N ASN A 222 -0.25 12.04 1.71
CA ASN A 222 0.47 12.62 2.85
C ASN A 222 -0.21 13.93 3.28
N PRO A 223 -0.15 14.31 4.57
CA PRO A 223 -0.65 15.59 5.04
C PRO A 223 -0.13 16.76 4.20
N ASP A 224 -1.02 17.73 3.90
CA ASP A 224 -0.75 18.95 3.12
C ASP A 224 -0.20 18.73 1.70
N TYR A 225 -0.30 17.50 1.18
CA TYR A 225 0.16 17.21 -0.17
C TYR A 225 -0.95 17.41 -1.20
N ASN A 226 -0.82 18.47 -2.00
CA ASN A 226 -1.52 18.60 -3.28
C ASN A 226 -0.61 18.42 -4.51
N GLY A 227 -1.21 17.93 -5.59
CA GLY A 227 -0.54 17.69 -6.86
C GLY A 227 -0.73 16.28 -7.42
N SER A 228 0.11 15.93 -8.39
CA SER A 228 -0.01 14.63 -9.08
C SER A 228 0.73 13.52 -8.34
N ASP A 229 0.09 12.39 -8.09
CA ASP A 229 0.75 11.18 -7.61
C ASP A 229 0.38 9.96 -8.47
N SER A 230 0.99 8.82 -8.23
CA SER A 230 0.68 7.58 -8.92
C SER A 230 1.19 6.36 -8.19
N PHE A 231 0.45 5.26 -8.31
CA PHE A 231 0.92 3.93 -7.94
C PHE A 231 0.55 2.91 -9.01
N ASP A 232 1.30 1.83 -9.07
CA ASP A 232 0.98 0.67 -9.91
C ASP A 232 0.25 -0.38 -9.06
N TYR A 233 -0.77 -1.01 -9.65
CA TYR A 233 -1.39 -2.22 -9.09
C TYR A 233 -1.15 -3.40 -10.02
N THR A 234 -0.91 -4.56 -9.42
CA THR A 234 -0.61 -5.81 -10.12
C THR A 234 -1.54 -6.91 -9.62
N ILE A 235 -2.23 -7.56 -10.55
CA ILE A 235 -3.09 -8.71 -10.28
C ILE A 235 -2.44 -9.95 -10.86
N CYS A 236 -2.14 -10.91 -10.00
CA CYS A 236 -1.64 -12.22 -10.38
C CYS A 236 -2.72 -13.27 -10.15
N ASN A 237 -2.95 -14.15 -11.13
CA ASN A 237 -3.78 -15.33 -10.89
C ASN A 237 -3.04 -16.37 -10.02
N SER A 238 -3.74 -17.39 -9.53
CA SER A 238 -3.16 -18.50 -8.73
C SER A 238 -2.08 -19.33 -9.45
N LEU A 239 -1.80 -19.04 -10.72
CA LEU A 239 -0.81 -19.72 -11.56
C LEU A 239 0.42 -18.84 -11.83
N GLY A 240 0.42 -17.59 -11.35
CA GLY A 240 1.53 -16.64 -11.46
C GLY A 240 1.54 -15.83 -12.76
N ASP A 241 0.47 -15.82 -13.56
CA ASP A 241 0.35 -14.84 -14.64
C ASP A 241 -0.15 -13.52 -14.06
N CYS A 242 0.63 -12.46 -14.27
CA CYS A 242 0.39 -11.15 -13.70
C CYS A 242 0.20 -10.10 -14.79
N SER A 243 -0.67 -9.13 -14.50
CA SER A 243 -0.78 -7.89 -15.26
C SER A 243 -0.65 -6.71 -14.31
N THR A 244 -0.15 -5.59 -14.83
CA THR A 244 0.08 -4.36 -14.07
C THR A 244 -0.54 -3.18 -14.82
N ALA A 245 -1.18 -2.29 -14.08
CA ALA A 245 -1.64 -0.99 -14.57
C ALA A 245 -1.34 0.11 -13.54
N THR A 246 -1.42 1.36 -13.98
CA THR A 246 -1.07 2.53 -13.18
C THR A 246 -2.32 3.33 -12.85
N VAL A 247 -2.51 3.64 -11.57
CA VAL A 247 -3.47 4.65 -11.11
C VAL A 247 -2.74 5.99 -11.11
N THR A 248 -3.29 6.97 -11.81
CA THR A 248 -2.85 8.37 -11.72
C THR A 248 -3.78 9.12 -10.78
N LEU A 249 -3.22 9.85 -9.83
CA LEU A 249 -3.93 10.62 -8.81
C LEU A 249 -3.72 12.11 -9.09
N ASP A 250 -4.79 12.89 -8.95
CA ASP A 250 -4.79 14.35 -8.96
C ASP A 250 -5.33 14.80 -7.60
N VAL A 251 -4.43 15.14 -6.67
CA VAL A 251 -4.77 15.61 -5.33
C VAL A 251 -4.99 17.11 -5.40
N LEU A 252 -6.21 17.55 -5.10
CA LEU A 252 -6.64 18.93 -5.17
C LEU A 252 -6.33 19.66 -3.86
N PRO A 253 -5.84 20.91 -3.92
CA PRO A 253 -5.65 21.69 -2.72
C PRO A 253 -6.98 22.01 -2.03
N VAL A 254 -6.97 21.99 -0.72
CA VAL A 254 -7.99 22.51 0.20
C VAL A 254 -7.40 23.78 0.82
N VAL A 255 -8.25 24.70 1.26
CA VAL A 255 -7.75 25.97 1.83
C VAL A 255 -7.53 25.73 3.31
N ASP A 256 -6.36 26.06 3.83
CA ASP A 256 -6.00 25.85 5.24
C ASP A 256 -5.71 27.21 5.89
N ALA A 257 -6.74 27.74 6.54
CA ALA A 257 -6.65 28.95 7.34
C ALA A 257 -6.31 28.56 8.78
N ASN A 258 -5.28 29.19 9.34
CA ASN A 258 -4.81 29.00 10.70
C ASN A 258 -5.08 30.27 11.52
N ASP A 259 -5.19 30.10 12.84
CA ASP A 259 -5.41 31.23 13.74
C ASP A 259 -4.22 32.21 13.67
N ASP A 260 -4.53 33.49 13.85
CA ASP A 260 -3.58 34.58 13.72
C ASP A 260 -3.57 35.43 14.99
N SER A 261 -2.43 36.01 15.31
CA SER A 261 -2.32 37.00 16.38
C SER A 261 -1.66 38.30 15.89
N VAL A 262 -2.13 39.44 16.38
CA VAL A 262 -1.51 40.74 16.08
C VAL A 262 -1.61 41.69 17.25
N SER A 263 -0.53 42.43 17.52
CA SER A 263 -0.51 43.48 18.53
C SER A 263 -0.50 44.88 17.92
N THR A 264 -1.10 45.83 18.62
CA THR A 264 -1.07 47.25 18.25
C THR A 264 -1.20 48.17 19.46
N ASP A 265 -0.65 49.38 19.33
CA ASP A 265 -0.83 50.43 20.30
C ASP A 265 -2.28 50.96 20.31
N VAL A 266 -2.77 51.36 21.49
CA VAL A 266 -4.07 52.01 21.64
C VAL A 266 -4.32 53.14 20.62
N GLY A 267 -5.36 52.95 19.79
CA GLY A 267 -5.78 53.91 18.77
C GLY A 267 -4.94 53.91 17.49
N VAL A 268 -4.13 52.87 17.27
CA VAL A 268 -3.39 52.61 16.03
C VAL A 268 -4.05 51.45 15.28
N ASP A 269 -4.31 51.65 13.98
CA ASP A 269 -4.86 50.61 13.11
C ASP A 269 -3.81 49.49 12.92
N ALA A 270 -4.23 48.24 13.03
CA ALA A 270 -3.39 47.06 12.83
C ALA A 270 -3.63 46.46 11.44
N VAL A 271 -2.56 46.17 10.70
CA VAL A 271 -2.63 45.40 9.45
C VAL A 271 -2.28 43.96 9.80
N VAL A 272 -3.21 43.04 9.51
CA VAL A 272 -3.04 41.62 9.85
C VAL A 272 -2.30 40.93 8.72
N SER A 273 -1.32 40.11 9.07
CA SER A 273 -0.53 39.33 8.13
C SER A 273 -1.13 37.95 7.82
N TRP A 274 -2.46 37.85 7.79
CA TRP A 274 -3.26 36.62 7.79
C TRP A 274 -2.87 35.49 6.82
N ARG A 275 -2.04 35.74 5.80
CA ARG A 275 -1.60 34.69 4.85
C ARG A 275 -0.30 34.01 5.26
N ALA A 276 0.31 34.43 6.35
CA ALA A 276 1.71 34.14 6.60
C ALA A 276 1.91 32.75 7.21
N ASN A 277 0.96 32.26 8.00
CA ASN A 277 0.85 30.89 8.48
C ASN A 277 -0.24 30.05 7.77
N ASP A 278 -1.04 30.66 6.90
CA ASP A 278 -2.01 29.94 6.06
C ASP A 278 -1.38 29.25 4.85
N ASN A 279 -1.96 28.11 4.45
CA ASN A 279 -1.56 27.37 3.26
C ASN A 279 -2.68 27.30 2.19
N ASP A 280 -2.28 27.01 0.95
CA ASP A 280 -3.17 26.75 -0.18
C ASP A 280 -4.24 27.83 -0.49
N ILE A 281 -3.90 29.09 -0.16
CA ILE A 281 -4.74 30.26 -0.44
C ILE A 281 -5.05 30.39 -1.95
N PRO A 282 -6.34 30.38 -2.36
CA PRO A 282 -6.69 30.30 -3.76
C PRO A 282 -6.51 31.64 -4.48
N THR A 283 -6.01 31.60 -5.72
CA THR A 283 -5.93 32.78 -6.62
C THR A 283 -7.26 33.13 -7.29
N THR A 284 -8.32 32.37 -6.99
CA THR A 284 -9.70 32.67 -7.40
C THR A 284 -10.64 32.11 -6.35
N GLY A 285 -11.42 32.98 -5.70
CA GLY A 285 -12.21 32.60 -4.53
C GLY A 285 -12.85 33.80 -3.84
N SER A 286 -13.04 33.71 -2.53
CA SER A 286 -13.47 34.84 -1.70
C SER A 286 -12.89 34.75 -0.30
N ILE A 287 -12.62 35.91 0.30
CA ILE A 287 -12.37 36.05 1.73
C ILE A 287 -13.46 36.92 2.37
N THR A 288 -13.87 36.57 3.58
CA THR A 288 -14.81 37.35 4.40
C THR A 288 -14.31 37.42 5.83
N ALA A 289 -14.60 38.50 6.54
CA ALA A 289 -14.29 38.65 7.95
C ALA A 289 -15.51 39.16 8.73
N THR A 290 -15.62 38.78 9.99
CA THR A 290 -16.65 39.26 10.92
C THR A 290 -16.25 40.59 11.57
N ASP A 291 -17.23 41.28 12.17
CA ASP A 291 -16.94 42.50 12.94
C ASP A 291 -16.69 42.12 14.42
N PRO A 292 -15.57 42.55 15.02
CA PRO A 292 -15.25 42.30 16.42
C PRO A 292 -16.05 43.19 17.38
N SER A 293 -15.94 42.93 18.69
CA SER A 293 -16.69 43.66 19.71
C SER A 293 -16.12 45.06 19.99
N ASN A 294 -14.79 45.19 19.96
CA ASN A 294 -14.08 46.40 20.35
C ASN A 294 -13.33 47.09 19.20
N GLY A 295 -13.65 46.75 17.95
CA GLY A 295 -13.09 47.42 16.76
C GLY A 295 -13.99 47.35 15.53
N THR A 296 -13.40 47.62 14.37
CA THR A 296 -14.03 47.42 13.07
C THR A 296 -13.02 46.86 12.08
N VAL A 297 -13.43 45.89 11.27
CA VAL A 297 -12.56 45.28 10.25
C VAL A 297 -12.80 45.90 8.89
N VAL A 298 -11.71 46.18 8.18
CA VAL A 298 -11.71 46.68 6.80
C VAL A 298 -10.97 45.68 5.92
N LEU A 299 -11.72 45.03 5.03
CA LEU A 299 -11.18 44.19 3.98
C LEU A 299 -10.92 45.03 2.72
N ASN A 300 -9.68 45.01 2.23
CA ASN A 300 -9.25 45.72 1.03
C ASN A 300 -8.91 44.74 -0.09
N ASP A 301 -9.75 44.72 -1.13
CA ASP A 301 -9.64 43.79 -2.26
C ASP A 301 -8.49 44.08 -3.24
N ASN A 302 -7.62 45.05 -2.93
CA ASN A 302 -6.53 45.57 -3.76
C ASN A 302 -6.87 45.83 -5.27
N GLY A 303 -8.16 45.94 -5.60
CA GLY A 303 -8.69 46.06 -6.96
C GLY A 303 -8.86 44.74 -7.74
N THR A 304 -8.68 43.60 -7.11
CA THR A 304 -8.66 42.21 -7.63
C THR A 304 -9.85 41.40 -7.08
N ALA A 305 -11.06 41.78 -7.50
CA ALA A 305 -12.28 41.09 -7.02
C ALA A 305 -12.27 39.57 -7.29
N ASN A 306 -12.59 38.79 -6.25
CA ASN A 306 -12.61 37.33 -6.20
C ASN A 306 -11.21 36.67 -6.29
N ASP A 307 -10.18 37.32 -5.77
CA ASP A 307 -8.82 36.80 -5.67
C ASP A 307 -8.32 37.05 -4.23
N PRO A 308 -8.59 36.14 -3.27
CA PRO A 308 -8.22 36.37 -1.88
C PRO A 308 -6.69 36.38 -1.67
N SER A 309 -5.89 35.88 -2.62
CA SER A 309 -4.44 35.78 -2.49
C SER A 309 -3.70 37.11 -2.32
N ASP A 310 -4.35 38.25 -2.62
CA ASP A 310 -3.81 39.58 -2.38
C ASP A 310 -4.72 40.52 -1.58
N ASP A 311 -5.77 40.02 -0.91
CA ASP A 311 -6.73 40.84 -0.14
C ASP A 311 -6.20 41.18 1.26
N ASP A 312 -6.14 42.45 1.68
CA ASP A 312 -5.59 42.82 3.00
C ASP A 312 -6.68 43.02 4.06
N ILE A 313 -6.43 42.54 5.28
CA ILE A 313 -7.27 42.77 6.46
C ILE A 313 -6.65 43.88 7.33
N THR A 314 -7.45 44.88 7.70
CA THR A 314 -7.06 45.92 8.65
C THR A 314 -8.07 46.01 9.79
N TYR A 315 -7.59 45.86 11.02
CA TYR A 315 -8.35 46.10 12.23
C TYR A 315 -8.20 47.55 12.70
N ILE A 316 -9.32 48.19 13.04
CA ILE A 316 -9.36 49.56 13.56
C ILE A 316 -9.96 49.52 14.97
N PRO A 317 -9.16 49.74 16.04
CA PRO A 317 -9.66 49.69 17.41
C PRO A 317 -10.67 50.79 17.70
N ASN A 318 -11.64 50.51 18.57
CA ASN A 318 -12.48 51.54 19.14
C ASN A 318 -11.63 52.55 19.91
N SER A 319 -12.02 53.82 19.83
CA SER A 319 -11.26 54.91 20.45
C SER A 319 -11.05 54.70 21.95
N GLY A 320 -9.81 54.44 22.35
CA GLY A 320 -9.39 54.29 23.75
C GLY A 320 -9.65 52.91 24.35
N PHE A 321 -9.94 51.92 23.51
CA PHE A 321 -9.94 50.51 23.90
C PHE A 321 -8.51 50.02 24.17
N THR A 322 -8.37 49.17 25.18
CA THR A 322 -7.19 48.38 25.53
C THR A 322 -7.67 47.01 25.98
N GLY A 323 -6.85 45.99 25.78
CA GLY A 323 -7.17 44.58 26.03
C GLY A 323 -7.31 43.79 24.72
N THR A 324 -7.76 42.55 24.84
CA THR A 324 -7.95 41.60 23.74
C THR A 324 -9.31 41.75 23.03
N ASP A 325 -9.31 41.58 21.71
CA ASP A 325 -10.49 41.56 20.85
C ASP A 325 -10.25 40.49 19.77
N SER A 326 -11.31 39.85 19.27
CA SER A 326 -11.15 38.79 18.26
C SER A 326 -12.23 38.83 17.20
N PHE A 327 -11.92 38.31 16.02
CA PHE A 327 -12.87 38.12 14.92
C PHE A 327 -12.44 36.97 14.01
N GLU A 328 -13.42 36.29 13.43
CA GLU A 328 -13.18 35.22 12.46
C GLU A 328 -13.00 35.78 11.05
N TYR A 329 -12.16 35.12 10.26
CA TYR A 329 -12.12 35.23 8.80
C TYR A 329 -12.33 33.86 8.15
N THR A 330 -12.89 33.86 6.94
CA THR A 330 -13.18 32.64 6.16
C THR A 330 -12.68 32.85 4.74
N VAL A 331 -11.88 31.91 4.25
CA VAL A 331 -11.40 31.87 2.87
C VAL A 331 -12.05 30.69 2.16
N CYS A 332 -12.54 30.90 0.94
CA CYS A 332 -13.16 29.87 0.12
C CYS A 332 -12.60 29.85 -1.29
N ASP A 333 -12.43 28.66 -1.85
CA ASP A 333 -12.13 28.45 -3.27
C ASP A 333 -13.39 28.54 -4.16
N THR A 334 -13.25 28.27 -5.46
CA THR A 334 -14.41 28.26 -6.40
C THR A 334 -15.27 27.01 -6.33
N ASN A 335 -14.78 25.95 -5.71
CA ASN A 335 -15.43 24.65 -5.59
C ASN A 335 -16.31 24.57 -4.33
N GLY A 336 -16.13 25.52 -3.41
CA GLY A 336 -16.86 25.63 -2.15
C GLY A 336 -16.13 25.01 -0.97
N ASN A 337 -14.85 24.67 -1.12
CA ASN A 337 -13.98 24.33 -0.01
C ASN A 337 -13.65 25.64 0.72
N CYS A 338 -13.87 25.67 2.03
CA CYS A 338 -13.65 26.85 2.85
C CYS A 338 -12.98 26.45 4.16
N SER A 339 -12.03 27.25 4.63
CA SER A 339 -11.52 27.20 5.99
C SER A 339 -11.75 28.54 6.71
N THR A 340 -11.91 28.47 8.02
CA THR A 340 -12.21 29.60 8.91
C THR A 340 -11.26 29.55 10.09
N ALA A 341 -10.69 30.69 10.42
CA ALA A 341 -9.79 30.85 11.54
C ALA A 341 -10.07 32.17 12.28
N THR A 342 -9.52 32.29 13.47
CA THR A 342 -9.67 33.42 14.39
C THR A 342 -8.45 34.32 14.32
N ILE A 343 -8.67 35.63 14.17
CA ILE A 343 -7.65 36.65 14.41
C ILE A 343 -7.86 37.21 15.81
N THR A 344 -6.85 37.03 16.66
CA THR A 344 -6.79 37.65 17.99
C THR A 344 -5.97 38.94 17.94
N VAL A 345 -6.53 40.02 18.46
CA VAL A 345 -5.94 41.36 18.43
C VAL A 345 -5.68 41.85 19.84
N ILE A 346 -4.41 42.15 20.12
CA ILE A 346 -3.93 42.65 21.40
C ILE A 346 -3.76 44.16 21.29
N VAL A 347 -4.58 44.93 22.01
CA VAL A 347 -4.50 46.39 22.02
C VAL A 347 -3.91 46.88 23.33
N SER A 348 -2.62 47.20 23.31
CA SER A 348 -1.87 47.55 24.53
C SER A 348 -1.53 49.05 24.59
N PRO A 349 -1.32 49.60 25.80
CA PRO A 349 -0.67 50.89 25.95
C PRO A 349 0.74 50.87 25.35
N SER A 350 1.18 51.98 24.74
CA SER A 350 2.51 52.02 24.10
C SER A 350 3.66 51.72 25.07
N GLY A 351 4.50 50.74 24.70
CA GLY A 351 5.75 50.39 25.38
C GLY A 351 5.56 49.59 26.67
N ILE A 352 4.55 48.72 26.68
CA ILE A 352 4.32 47.68 27.69
C ILE A 352 5.03 46.39 27.20
N ASP A 353 5.58 45.61 28.15
CA ASP A 353 5.96 44.21 27.91
C ASP A 353 4.72 43.44 27.51
N LEU A 354 4.81 42.65 26.45
CA LEU A 354 3.72 41.81 26.00
C LEU A 354 3.78 40.41 26.63
N ASP A 355 4.93 40.01 27.14
CA ASP A 355 5.27 38.67 27.61
C ASP A 355 6.27 38.89 28.76
N SER A 356 5.88 38.54 29.98
CA SER A 356 6.53 38.98 31.22
C SER A 356 7.50 37.94 31.80
N ASP A 357 7.21 36.65 31.67
CA ASP A 357 8.08 35.50 31.96
C ASP A 357 9.01 35.14 30.76
N ASN A 358 8.71 35.63 29.56
CA ASN A 358 9.43 35.40 28.30
C ASN A 358 9.24 33.99 27.73
N ASP A 359 8.16 33.31 28.11
CA ASP A 359 7.83 31.95 27.66
C ASP A 359 7.27 31.93 26.22
N GLY A 360 7.05 33.08 25.59
CA GLY A 360 6.54 33.20 24.23
C GLY A 360 5.02 33.20 24.11
N ILE A 361 4.30 32.88 25.18
CA ILE A 361 2.90 33.20 25.35
C ILE A 361 2.82 34.69 25.74
N VAL A 362 1.78 35.37 25.27
CA VAL A 362 1.62 36.81 25.54
C VAL A 362 0.73 36.94 26.76
N ASP A 363 1.08 37.75 27.77
CA ASP A 363 0.36 37.96 29.05
C ASP A 363 -1.19 37.96 28.93
N SER A 364 -1.69 38.44 27.79
CA SER A 364 -3.12 38.55 27.50
C SER A 364 -3.81 37.23 27.08
N PHE A 365 -3.04 36.19 26.80
CA PHE A 365 -3.47 34.82 26.54
C PHE A 365 -3.55 34.04 27.86
N GLU A 366 -2.64 34.29 28.81
CA GLU A 366 -2.75 33.74 30.18
C GLU A 366 -3.81 34.45 31.06
N ASP A 367 -4.32 35.61 30.61
CA ASP A 367 -5.50 36.21 31.20
C ASP A 367 -6.80 35.53 30.71
N LEU A 368 -7.21 34.46 31.41
CA LEU A 368 -8.56 33.88 31.29
C LEU A 368 -9.69 34.89 31.60
N ASN A 369 -9.34 36.09 32.09
CA ASN A 369 -10.20 37.26 32.19
C ASN A 369 -11.46 37.02 33.02
N ALA A 370 -11.29 36.26 34.10
CA ALA A 370 -12.37 35.85 35.01
C ALA A 370 -13.13 37.06 35.61
N ASP A 371 -12.51 38.23 35.68
CA ASP A 371 -13.10 39.45 36.24
C ASP A 371 -13.61 40.47 35.18
N ASN A 372 -13.42 40.17 33.89
CA ASN A 372 -13.90 40.92 32.73
C ASN A 372 -13.29 42.33 32.61
N ASP A 373 -12.01 42.52 32.91
CA ASP A 373 -11.31 43.77 32.65
C ASP A 373 -10.18 43.71 31.60
N ASN A 374 -9.85 42.51 31.09
CA ASN A 374 -8.84 42.24 30.06
C ASN A 374 -7.47 42.85 30.42
N ASP A 375 -7.11 42.83 31.71
CA ASP A 375 -5.84 43.30 32.24
C ASP A 375 -5.23 42.19 33.11
N PRO A 376 -4.22 41.44 32.61
CA PRO A 376 -3.59 40.33 33.34
C PRO A 376 -3.06 40.75 34.71
N SER A 377 -2.71 42.03 34.89
CA SER A 377 -2.15 42.50 36.17
C SER A 377 -3.19 42.69 37.28
N THR A 378 -4.49 42.60 36.98
CA THR A 378 -5.58 42.82 37.93
C THR A 378 -6.39 41.57 38.18
N ASN A 379 -6.23 41.01 39.40
CA ASN A 379 -6.84 39.73 39.75
C ASN A 379 -6.44 38.64 38.75
N PRO A 380 -5.12 38.43 38.59
CA PRO A 380 -4.59 37.50 37.60
C PRO A 380 -5.12 36.08 37.81
N THR A 381 -5.14 35.33 36.72
CA THR A 381 -5.22 33.87 36.74
C THR A 381 -3.98 33.31 37.47
N ASP A 382 -4.16 32.18 38.14
CA ASP A 382 -3.23 31.49 39.05
C ASP A 382 -3.80 30.08 39.13
N THR A 383 -3.53 29.30 38.07
CA THR A 383 -4.23 28.06 37.71
C THR A 383 -3.98 26.96 38.74
N ASP A 384 -2.72 26.65 39.00
CA ASP A 384 -2.26 25.71 40.02
C ASP A 384 -2.44 26.19 41.49
N SER A 385 -2.72 27.48 41.68
CA SER A 385 -2.85 28.14 42.99
C SER A 385 -1.58 28.14 43.85
N ASP A 386 -0.38 28.14 43.27
CA ASP A 386 0.88 28.24 44.01
C ASP A 386 1.18 29.69 44.50
N GLY A 387 0.54 30.67 43.87
CA GLY A 387 0.63 32.10 44.17
C GLY A 387 1.57 32.91 43.26
N ILE A 388 2.15 32.29 42.24
CA ILE A 388 2.68 32.90 41.02
C ILE A 388 1.51 32.89 40.01
N PRO A 389 1.14 34.05 39.45
CA PRO A 389 0.08 34.08 38.45
C PRO A 389 0.61 33.69 37.07
N ASP A 390 -0.19 32.98 36.28
CA ASP A 390 0.14 32.36 34.98
C ASP A 390 1.05 33.23 34.08
N TYR A 391 0.73 34.50 33.85
CA TYR A 391 1.59 35.45 33.08
C TYR A 391 2.99 35.79 33.68
N LEU A 392 3.40 35.10 34.73
CA LEU A 392 4.70 35.18 35.39
C LEU A 392 5.21 33.79 35.78
N ASP A 393 4.50 32.75 35.38
CA ASP A 393 4.77 31.35 35.61
C ASP A 393 5.27 30.74 34.30
N ILE A 394 6.07 29.68 34.35
CA ILE A 394 6.51 28.96 33.15
C ILE A 394 6.04 27.51 33.16
N ASP A 395 5.24 27.11 34.16
CA ASP A 395 4.64 25.79 34.39
C ASP A 395 3.32 26.01 35.16
N SER A 396 2.33 26.58 34.46
CA SER A 396 1.13 27.22 35.04
C SER A 396 0.14 26.24 35.71
N ASP A 397 0.18 24.95 35.36
CA ASP A 397 -0.57 23.86 36.02
C ASP A 397 0.30 22.96 36.91
N ASN A 398 1.63 23.15 36.88
CA ASN A 398 2.60 22.55 37.80
C ASN A 398 2.76 21.04 37.59
N ASP A 399 2.66 20.61 36.34
CA ASP A 399 2.78 19.23 35.90
C ASP A 399 4.27 18.81 35.68
N GLY A 400 5.12 19.81 35.39
CA GLY A 400 6.56 19.69 35.17
C GLY A 400 7.03 19.83 33.72
N ILE A 401 6.11 20.07 32.78
CA ILE A 401 6.34 20.44 31.39
C ILE A 401 6.24 21.97 31.32
N PRO A 402 7.21 22.68 30.71
CA PRO A 402 7.10 24.15 30.64
C PRO A 402 6.03 24.63 29.65
N ASP A 403 5.33 25.72 29.99
CA ASP A 403 4.26 26.37 29.20
C ASP A 403 4.70 26.63 27.75
N ASN A 404 5.97 27.01 27.55
CA ASN A 404 6.54 27.21 26.21
C ASN A 404 6.49 25.95 25.32
N VAL A 405 6.67 24.78 25.92
CA VAL A 405 6.65 23.47 25.28
C VAL A 405 5.21 23.05 25.00
N GLU A 406 4.29 23.30 25.93
CA GLU A 406 2.87 22.95 25.81
C GLU A 406 2.09 23.94 24.96
N ALA A 407 2.54 25.16 24.77
CA ALA A 407 1.93 26.08 23.82
C ALA A 407 2.18 25.67 22.35
N GLN A 408 2.95 24.61 22.08
CA GLN A 408 3.41 24.24 20.75
C GLN A 408 3.34 22.74 20.47
N GLN A 409 3.12 22.38 19.20
CA GLN A 409 3.29 21.02 18.72
C GLN A 409 4.78 20.62 18.69
N ALA A 410 5.08 19.36 19.01
CA ALA A 410 6.46 18.84 18.96
C ALA A 410 7.04 18.94 17.54
N LEU A 411 6.22 18.60 16.54
CA LEU A 411 6.59 18.79 15.13
C LEU A 411 6.62 20.28 14.78
N GLY A 412 7.83 20.80 14.54
CA GLY A 412 8.01 22.20 14.16
C GLY A 412 8.19 23.14 15.34
N TYR A 413 8.34 22.61 16.55
CA TYR A 413 8.67 23.35 17.77
C TYR A 413 9.73 24.43 17.56
N ILE A 414 9.48 25.61 18.12
CA ILE A 414 10.33 26.80 18.01
C ILE A 414 10.96 27.06 19.39
N PRO A 415 12.26 26.74 19.58
CA PRO A 415 12.94 27.06 20.84
C PRO A 415 13.18 28.58 20.96
N PRO A 416 13.26 29.11 22.20
CA PRO A 416 13.50 30.52 22.46
C PRO A 416 14.86 30.97 21.90
N SER A 417 14.92 32.19 21.34
CA SER A 417 16.17 32.72 20.76
C SER A 417 16.96 33.62 21.71
N LEU A 418 16.35 34.00 22.82
CA LEU A 418 16.78 34.97 23.82
C LEU A 418 17.03 36.37 23.23
N ALA A 419 16.30 36.71 22.16
CA ALA A 419 16.50 37.94 21.41
C ALA A 419 15.18 38.71 21.25
N ASP A 420 15.09 39.86 21.89
CA ASP A 420 14.06 40.86 21.63
C ASP A 420 14.71 42.10 20.98
N ASN A 421 14.63 42.20 19.64
CA ASN A 421 15.22 43.33 18.92
C ASN A 421 14.34 44.58 18.96
N ASN A 422 13.03 44.40 19.14
CA ASN A 422 12.04 45.45 18.95
C ASN A 422 11.70 46.15 20.29
N GLY A 423 11.97 45.49 21.41
CA GLY A 423 11.83 45.96 22.78
C GLY A 423 10.43 45.83 23.34
N ASN A 424 9.65 44.85 22.90
CA ASN A 424 8.26 44.60 23.33
C ASN A 424 8.11 43.46 24.35
N GLY A 425 9.21 42.85 24.83
CA GLY A 425 9.18 41.78 25.83
C GLY A 425 9.20 40.39 25.20
N LEU A 426 8.41 40.21 24.14
CA LEU A 426 8.30 38.95 23.41
C LEU A 426 9.60 38.60 22.65
N ASP A 427 10.01 37.33 22.71
CA ASP A 427 11.15 36.83 21.94
C ASP A 427 10.89 36.91 20.42
N ASP A 428 11.87 37.39 19.65
CA ASP A 428 11.80 37.47 18.18
C ASP A 428 11.54 36.10 17.52
N ALA A 429 11.80 34.98 18.21
CA ALA A 429 11.47 33.62 17.76
C ALA A 429 9.95 33.42 17.56
N TYR A 430 9.14 34.09 18.37
CA TYR A 430 7.68 34.01 18.39
C TYR A 430 7.00 35.17 17.65
N GLU A 431 7.78 35.93 16.87
CA GLU A 431 7.31 36.98 15.96
C GLU A 431 7.48 36.57 14.48
N ILE A 432 7.51 35.26 14.21
CA ILE A 432 7.58 34.70 12.86
C ILE A 432 6.21 34.62 12.21
N ASP A 433 6.19 34.54 10.88
CA ASP A 433 4.98 34.36 10.08
C ASP A 433 3.84 35.33 10.43
N GLY A 434 4.19 36.54 10.86
CA GLY A 434 3.25 37.64 11.05
C GLY A 434 2.40 37.57 12.32
N ASN A 435 2.54 36.50 13.11
CA ASN A 435 1.95 36.35 14.43
C ASN A 435 2.76 37.13 15.49
N VAL A 436 2.10 37.43 16.59
CA VAL A 436 2.69 37.99 17.81
C VAL A 436 2.44 37.01 18.93
N GLY A 437 3.48 36.26 19.29
CA GLY A 437 3.44 35.23 20.31
C GLY A 437 3.04 33.87 19.75
N LEU A 438 3.19 32.87 20.59
CA LEU A 438 2.63 31.54 20.40
C LEU A 438 1.11 31.64 20.46
N ILE A 439 0.43 30.86 19.61
CA ILE A 439 -1.00 30.63 19.75
C ILE A 439 -1.08 29.28 20.46
N PRO A 440 -1.50 29.25 21.74
CA PRO A 440 -1.50 28.03 22.54
C PRO A 440 -2.28 26.91 21.86
N VAL A 441 -1.74 25.70 21.95
CA VAL A 441 -2.40 24.47 21.54
C VAL A 441 -3.52 24.15 22.53
N ASP A 442 -4.57 23.51 22.01
CA ASP A 442 -5.72 22.98 22.74
C ASP A 442 -6.00 21.62 22.09
N SER A 443 -5.38 20.57 22.64
CA SER A 443 -5.25 19.25 22.03
C SER A 443 -6.58 18.50 21.96
N ASP A 444 -7.40 18.59 23.02
CA ASP A 444 -8.72 17.96 23.09
C ASP A 444 -9.88 18.83 22.54
N ASN A 445 -9.61 20.11 22.25
CA ASN A 445 -10.56 21.12 21.80
C ASN A 445 -11.70 21.44 22.78
N ASP A 446 -11.48 21.34 24.09
CA ASP A 446 -12.45 21.72 25.12
C ASP A 446 -12.49 23.24 25.38
N GLY A 447 -11.45 23.96 24.93
CA GLY A 447 -11.26 25.39 25.07
C GLY A 447 -10.36 25.82 26.23
N ILE A 448 -9.71 24.88 26.92
CA ILE A 448 -8.59 25.06 27.84
C ILE A 448 -7.32 24.77 27.05
N PRO A 449 -6.35 25.70 26.99
CA PRO A 449 -5.06 25.43 26.36
C PRO A 449 -4.22 24.44 27.17
N ASP A 450 -3.39 23.65 26.49
CA ASP A 450 -2.56 22.59 27.10
C ASP A 450 -1.74 23.08 28.31
N TYR A 451 -1.07 24.25 28.23
CA TYR A 451 -0.22 24.78 29.33
C TYR A 451 -0.93 25.09 30.66
N VAL A 452 -2.26 24.93 30.72
CA VAL A 452 -3.07 25.11 31.93
C VAL A 452 -4.05 23.94 32.13
N ASP A 453 -3.84 22.83 31.42
CA ASP A 453 -4.66 21.63 31.50
C ASP A 453 -3.90 20.48 32.16
N ASP A 454 -4.51 19.84 33.16
CA ASP A 454 -3.86 18.77 33.92
C ASP A 454 -3.80 17.42 33.13
N ASP A 455 -4.48 17.35 31.97
CA ASP A 455 -4.82 16.15 31.16
C ASP A 455 -5.16 16.61 29.72
N SER A 456 -4.13 16.96 28.93
CA SER A 456 -4.27 17.71 27.67
C SER A 456 -5.05 16.98 26.56
N ASP A 457 -5.15 15.65 26.59
CA ASP A 457 -5.94 14.85 25.65
C ASP A 457 -7.21 14.21 26.26
N ASP A 458 -7.48 14.48 27.54
CA ASP A 458 -8.70 14.13 28.27
C ASP A 458 -8.90 12.59 28.39
N ASP A 459 -7.80 11.82 28.37
CA ASP A 459 -7.79 10.35 28.41
C ASP A 459 -7.84 9.75 29.84
N ASN A 460 -7.66 10.62 30.86
CA ASN A 460 -7.61 10.36 32.31
C ASN A 460 -6.28 9.82 32.87
N VAL A 461 -5.21 9.82 32.09
CA VAL A 461 -3.83 9.80 32.58
C VAL A 461 -3.35 11.25 32.62
N PRO A 462 -2.77 11.73 33.74
CA PRO A 462 -2.32 13.12 33.80
C PRO A 462 -0.99 13.36 33.08
N ASP A 463 -0.84 14.55 32.50
CA ASP A 463 0.36 15.01 31.76
C ASP A 463 1.64 14.88 32.60
N ALA A 464 1.55 15.20 33.90
CA ALA A 464 2.64 14.99 34.88
C ALA A 464 3.16 13.54 34.97
N ILE A 465 2.39 12.55 34.50
CA ILE A 465 2.80 11.15 34.36
C ILE A 465 3.36 10.90 32.96
N GLU A 466 2.60 11.23 31.91
CA GLU A 466 2.97 10.93 30.52
C GLU A 466 4.20 11.69 30.05
N GLY A 467 4.30 12.99 30.34
CA GLY A 467 5.50 13.78 30.05
C GLY A 467 6.76 13.28 30.78
N HIS A 468 6.60 12.44 31.81
CA HIS A 468 7.68 12.07 32.72
C HIS A 468 7.89 10.56 32.93
N ASP A 469 7.26 9.67 32.15
CA ASP A 469 7.49 8.21 32.24
C ASP A 469 8.38 7.66 31.11
N GLN A 470 9.66 8.03 31.10
CA GLN A 470 10.59 7.51 30.07
C GLN A 470 10.85 6.00 30.16
N ASN A 471 10.40 5.36 31.24
CA ASN A 471 10.65 3.96 31.51
C ASN A 471 9.44 3.05 31.21
N HIS A 472 8.28 3.67 30.91
CA HIS A 472 6.99 3.08 30.57
C HIS A 472 6.52 2.08 31.64
N ASP A 473 6.61 2.45 32.92
CA ASP A 473 6.08 1.66 34.04
C ASP A 473 4.78 2.22 34.66
N GLY A 474 4.17 3.20 34.00
CA GLY A 474 2.96 3.93 34.39
C GLY A 474 3.19 4.87 35.58
N ILE A 475 4.44 5.25 35.85
CA ILE A 475 4.82 6.06 37.01
C ILE A 475 5.85 7.09 36.57
N ALA A 476 5.53 8.37 36.79
CA ALA A 476 6.47 9.47 36.58
C ALA A 476 7.84 9.22 37.23
N ASP A 477 8.92 9.41 36.45
CA ASP A 477 10.31 9.27 36.91
C ASP A 477 10.73 10.44 37.83
N VAL A 478 10.03 11.57 37.72
CA VAL A 478 10.23 12.81 38.48
C VAL A 478 8.93 13.13 39.24
N GLU A 479 9.05 13.70 40.44
CA GLU A 479 7.91 14.15 41.26
C GLU A 479 8.23 15.53 41.83
N LEU A 480 7.23 16.42 41.82
CA LEU A 480 7.28 17.75 42.43
C LEU A 480 7.74 17.74 43.90
N ILE A 481 8.74 18.57 44.24
CA ILE A 481 9.31 18.66 45.60
C ILE A 481 8.87 19.90 46.39
N GLY A 482 8.15 20.83 45.75
CA GLY A 482 7.61 22.07 46.31
C GLY A 482 8.70 23.08 46.63
N SER A 483 9.70 23.18 45.77
CA SER A 483 10.85 24.07 45.88
C SER A 483 11.09 24.72 44.53
N ASP A 484 10.97 26.03 44.47
CA ASP A 484 11.36 26.84 43.31
C ASP A 484 12.35 27.91 43.83
N LYS A 485 13.55 27.99 43.22
CA LYS A 485 14.62 28.90 43.67
C LYS A 485 14.63 30.23 42.93
N ASP A 486 14.03 30.28 41.77
CA ASP A 486 14.05 31.33 40.75
C ASP A 486 12.87 32.25 40.90
N ASN A 487 11.75 31.67 41.30
CA ASN A 487 10.40 32.20 41.25
C ASN A 487 10.02 32.50 39.80
N ASP A 488 10.32 31.56 38.91
CA ASP A 488 9.78 31.43 37.55
C ASP A 488 8.61 30.44 37.49
N GLY A 489 8.44 29.56 38.49
CA GLY A 489 7.23 28.76 38.68
C GLY A 489 7.44 27.26 38.52
N LEU A 490 8.39 26.87 37.66
CA LEU A 490 8.85 25.50 37.51
C LEU A 490 9.51 24.96 38.80
N ASP A 491 9.13 23.76 39.22
CA ASP A 491 9.70 23.14 40.42
C ASP A 491 11.16 22.67 40.19
N ASP A 492 12.02 22.89 41.19
CA ASP A 492 13.43 22.47 41.25
C ASP A 492 13.65 20.95 40.96
N ALA A 493 12.59 20.13 40.98
CA ALA A 493 12.63 18.71 40.61
C ALA A 493 12.76 18.49 39.09
N TYR A 494 12.11 19.34 38.30
CA TYR A 494 12.03 19.25 36.84
C TYR A 494 13.22 19.95 36.19
N GLU A 495 13.65 21.06 36.78
CA GLU A 495 14.86 21.81 36.45
C GLU A 495 16.10 20.95 36.15
N GLY A 496 16.78 21.27 35.05
CA GLY A 496 17.93 20.56 34.52
C GLY A 496 19.22 20.62 35.35
N GLU A 497 20.36 20.87 34.69
CA GLU A 497 21.66 20.93 35.40
C GLU A 497 21.85 22.25 36.16
N THR A 498 21.18 23.30 35.71
CA THR A 498 20.97 24.56 36.43
C THR A 498 19.60 24.55 37.07
N VAL A 499 19.47 25.32 38.15
CA VAL A 499 18.21 25.45 38.94
C VAL A 499 18.05 26.90 39.37
N ILE A 500 18.73 27.77 38.61
CA ILE A 500 18.72 29.23 38.68
C ILE A 500 19.17 29.73 37.33
N ASP A 501 18.25 29.89 36.40
CA ASP A 501 18.49 30.45 35.10
C ASP A 501 17.32 31.30 34.58
N VAL A 502 17.09 31.29 33.27
CA VAL A 502 16.10 32.11 32.55
C VAL A 502 15.63 31.35 31.30
N ASP A 503 15.87 30.04 31.26
CA ASP A 503 15.60 29.20 30.11
C ASP A 503 14.18 28.67 30.23
N VAL A 504 13.26 29.37 29.58
CA VAL A 504 11.80 29.16 29.72
C VAL A 504 11.29 27.82 29.21
N ASN A 505 12.15 27.03 28.57
CA ASN A 505 11.84 25.67 28.13
C ASN A 505 12.69 24.61 28.83
N ASP A 506 13.39 24.94 29.92
CA ASP A 506 14.21 24.04 30.74
C ASP A 506 15.05 23.01 29.93
N GLU A 507 15.76 23.51 28.91
CA GLU A 507 16.61 22.72 28.02
C GLU A 507 15.90 21.69 27.12
N ILE A 508 14.56 21.71 27.07
CA ILE A 508 13.69 20.99 26.13
C ILE A 508 13.71 21.71 24.76
N ASP A 509 14.90 21.76 24.14
CA ASP A 509 15.13 22.35 22.81
C ASP A 509 14.54 21.50 21.66
N ASP A 510 14.17 20.24 21.94
CA ASP A 510 13.62 19.27 20.99
C ASP A 510 12.68 18.30 21.74
N PRO A 511 11.40 18.68 21.93
CA PRO A 511 10.43 17.90 22.70
C PRO A 511 10.32 16.45 22.22
N SER A 512 10.35 16.22 20.90
CA SER A 512 10.30 14.89 20.27
C SER A 512 11.43 13.92 20.64
N LEU A 513 12.50 14.43 21.29
CA LEU A 513 13.60 13.62 21.81
C LEU A 513 13.69 13.61 23.34
N ALA A 514 13.02 14.55 23.98
CA ALA A 514 13.12 14.81 25.42
C ALA A 514 11.96 14.18 26.20
N LEU A 515 10.76 14.23 25.63
CA LEU A 515 9.52 13.71 26.22
C LEU A 515 9.13 12.36 25.60
N PRO A 516 8.30 11.55 26.29
CA PRO A 516 7.77 10.29 25.77
C PRO A 516 6.90 10.45 24.51
N ASP A 517 6.95 9.40 23.67
CA ASP A 517 6.31 9.24 22.35
C ASP A 517 6.37 7.73 22.05
N THR A 518 5.40 6.99 22.60
CA THR A 518 5.43 5.54 22.76
C THR A 518 5.32 4.80 21.42
N ASP A 519 4.48 5.29 20.52
CA ASP A 519 4.26 4.72 19.18
C ASP A 519 5.21 5.32 18.09
N SER A 520 5.85 6.45 18.38
CA SER A 520 6.70 7.22 17.47
C SER A 520 5.98 7.81 16.25
N ASP A 521 4.72 8.20 16.36
CA ASP A 521 3.98 8.90 15.31
C ASP A 521 4.28 10.41 15.25
N GLY A 522 4.84 10.96 16.33
CA GLY A 522 5.26 12.35 16.47
C GLY A 522 4.30 13.25 17.25
N ILE A 523 3.22 12.71 17.79
CA ILE A 523 2.45 13.24 18.92
C ILE A 523 3.15 12.75 20.20
N LEU A 524 3.14 13.55 21.27
CA LEU A 524 3.76 13.15 22.54
C LEU A 524 2.69 12.53 23.41
N ASP A 525 3.04 11.56 24.25
CA ASP A 525 2.08 10.75 25.03
C ASP A 525 1.04 11.62 25.77
N PHE A 526 1.44 12.73 26.42
CA PHE A 526 0.50 13.64 27.12
C PHE A 526 -0.54 14.35 26.22
N ARG A 527 -0.51 14.11 24.91
CA ARG A 527 -1.43 14.66 23.91
C ARG A 527 -2.01 13.58 23.00
N ASP A 528 -1.67 12.32 23.24
CA ASP A 528 -2.06 11.20 22.41
C ASP A 528 -3.07 10.29 23.12
N SER A 529 -4.33 10.40 22.72
CA SER A 529 -5.40 9.60 23.30
C SER A 529 -5.30 8.08 23.03
N ASP A 530 -4.36 7.64 22.17
CA ASP A 530 -4.01 6.24 21.88
C ASP A 530 -2.47 6.06 21.85
N ASP A 531 -1.79 6.41 22.95
CA ASP A 531 -0.33 6.34 23.21
C ASP A 531 0.48 5.25 22.48
N ASP A 532 -0.03 4.02 22.38
CA ASP A 532 0.67 2.89 21.78
C ASP A 532 0.16 2.49 20.38
N ASP A 533 -0.87 3.20 19.91
CA ASP A 533 -1.48 3.14 18.59
C ASP A 533 -1.93 1.70 18.22
N ASP A 534 -2.35 0.93 19.24
CA ASP A 534 -2.88 -0.43 19.09
C ASP A 534 -4.34 -0.45 18.58
N GLY A 535 -4.98 0.72 18.57
CA GLY A 535 -6.36 0.96 18.14
C GLY A 535 -7.39 0.84 19.26
N ILE A 536 -6.96 0.95 20.52
CA ILE A 536 -7.79 1.06 21.73
C ILE A 536 -7.33 2.27 22.52
N GLU A 537 -8.08 3.37 22.41
CA GLU A 537 -7.86 4.59 23.20
C GLU A 537 -7.52 4.30 24.67
N THR A 538 -6.53 5.01 25.21
CA THR A 538 -6.01 4.89 26.58
C THR A 538 -7.14 4.87 27.61
N ILE A 539 -8.14 5.75 27.47
CA ILE A 539 -9.31 5.82 28.36
C ILE A 539 -10.10 4.49 28.48
N ASP A 540 -10.10 3.65 27.44
CA ASP A 540 -10.79 2.36 27.40
C ASP A 540 -9.90 1.20 27.94
N GLU A 541 -8.67 1.49 28.36
CA GLU A 541 -7.65 0.52 28.79
C GLU A 541 -7.58 0.31 30.32
N ASP A 542 -8.34 1.09 31.11
CA ASP A 542 -8.65 0.80 32.52
C ASP A 542 -9.57 -0.43 32.63
N LEU A 543 -8.96 -1.62 32.49
CA LEU A 543 -9.69 -2.89 32.40
C LEU A 543 -10.56 -3.19 33.62
N ASP A 544 -10.18 -2.70 34.79
CA ASP A 544 -10.86 -2.98 36.05
C ASP A 544 -11.77 -1.85 36.55
N GLY A 545 -11.63 -0.65 35.96
CA GLY A 545 -12.46 0.52 36.16
C GLY A 545 -12.16 1.24 37.47
N ASP A 546 -10.91 1.18 37.95
CA ASP A 546 -10.47 1.80 39.20
C ASP A 546 -9.72 3.12 39.04
N GLY A 547 -9.48 3.55 37.79
CA GLY A 547 -8.80 4.79 37.41
C GLY A 547 -7.31 4.77 37.71
N ASN A 548 -6.67 3.60 37.62
CA ASN A 548 -5.23 3.44 37.85
C ASN A 548 -4.61 2.61 36.72
N TYR A 549 -4.44 3.25 35.56
CA TYR A 549 -3.95 2.65 34.32
C TYR A 549 -2.59 1.93 34.48
N ALA A 550 -1.70 2.49 35.30
CA ALA A 550 -0.39 1.93 35.64
C ALA A 550 -0.39 0.49 36.19
N ASN A 551 -1.54 -0.04 36.61
CA ASN A 551 -1.65 -1.38 37.20
C ASN A 551 -2.30 -2.43 36.29
N ASP A 552 -2.83 -2.01 35.15
CA ASP A 552 -3.42 -2.89 34.16
C ASP A 552 -2.36 -3.36 33.17
N ASP A 553 -1.69 -4.47 33.50
CA ASP A 553 -0.69 -5.15 32.66
C ASP A 553 -1.19 -6.57 32.33
N SER A 554 -1.78 -6.70 31.14
CA SER A 554 -2.46 -7.91 30.68
C SER A 554 -1.51 -9.09 30.44
N ASN A 555 -0.26 -8.82 30.06
CA ASN A 555 0.71 -9.85 29.67
C ASN A 555 1.81 -10.09 30.74
N GLU A 556 1.78 -9.35 31.85
CA GLU A 556 2.70 -9.37 32.98
C GLU A 556 4.16 -9.03 32.57
N ASN A 557 4.37 -8.15 31.57
CA ASN A 557 5.71 -7.74 31.10
C ASN A 557 6.28 -6.55 31.90
N GLY A 558 5.46 -5.86 32.69
CA GLY A 558 5.81 -4.69 33.49
C GLY A 558 5.55 -3.34 32.82
N ILE A 559 4.93 -3.32 31.63
CA ILE A 559 4.44 -2.15 30.92
C ILE A 559 2.91 -2.15 31.06
N PRO A 560 2.28 -1.04 31.47
CA PRO A 560 0.82 -0.89 31.45
C PRO A 560 0.25 -1.10 30.04
N ASN A 561 -1.02 -1.49 29.93
CA ASN A 561 -1.63 -1.75 28.63
C ASN A 561 -1.54 -0.52 27.70
N TYR A 562 -1.82 0.68 28.19
CA TYR A 562 -1.85 1.91 27.39
C TYR A 562 -0.49 2.32 26.80
N LEU A 563 0.59 1.66 27.25
CA LEU A 563 1.95 1.86 26.72
C LEU A 563 2.50 0.58 26.05
N ASP A 564 1.68 -0.45 25.82
CA ASP A 564 2.10 -1.79 25.37
C ASP A 564 1.52 -2.17 24.00
N PRO A 565 2.17 -1.79 22.89
CA PRO A 565 1.67 -2.06 21.54
C PRO A 565 1.61 -3.57 21.19
N ASP A 566 2.18 -4.43 22.05
CA ASP A 566 2.26 -5.88 21.91
C ASP A 566 1.21 -6.61 22.78
N LEU A 567 0.04 -5.99 23.06
CA LEU A 567 -1.16 -6.55 23.75
C LEU A 567 -1.79 -7.81 23.09
N GLY A 568 -0.99 -8.76 22.62
CA GLY A 568 -1.49 -10.00 22.00
C GLY A 568 -0.48 -10.88 21.30
N GLU A 569 0.79 -10.50 21.14
CA GLU A 569 1.80 -11.28 20.43
C GLU A 569 2.37 -12.42 21.30
N SER A 570 1.51 -13.42 21.56
CA SER A 570 1.95 -14.74 22.03
C SER A 570 2.84 -15.38 20.96
N SER A 571 4.14 -15.18 21.09
CA SER A 571 5.19 -15.66 20.19
C SER A 571 5.12 -17.19 20.02
N VAL A 572 4.42 -17.68 18.99
CA VAL A 572 4.63 -18.99 18.34
C VAL A 572 3.84 -19.07 17.03
N VAL A 573 4.32 -18.40 15.98
CA VAL A 573 3.98 -18.79 14.61
C VAL A 573 4.96 -19.90 14.20
N GLU A 574 4.45 -21.10 13.91
CA GLU A 574 5.27 -22.10 13.20
C GLU A 574 5.54 -21.54 11.80
N GLU A 575 6.76 -21.02 11.56
CA GLU A 575 7.17 -20.55 10.22
C GLU A 575 6.90 -21.63 9.17
N GLU A 576 6.05 -21.31 8.19
CA GLU A 576 5.77 -22.18 7.05
C GLU A 576 6.99 -22.24 6.12
N VAL A 577 7.21 -23.39 5.47
CA VAL A 577 8.31 -23.54 4.51
C VAL A 577 7.97 -22.78 3.23
N ASP A 578 8.63 -21.65 3.00
CA ASP A 578 8.48 -20.82 1.80
C ASP A 578 9.63 -21.03 0.82
N VAL A 579 9.32 -21.06 -0.49
CA VAL A 579 10.30 -21.34 -1.56
C VAL A 579 10.42 -20.13 -2.46
N ILE A 580 11.57 -19.49 -2.44
CA ILE A 580 11.88 -18.40 -3.38
C ILE A 580 12.05 -19.00 -4.77
N ASN A 581 11.07 -18.73 -5.64
CA ASN A 581 10.92 -19.41 -6.93
C ASN A 581 11.82 -18.85 -8.05
N VAL A 582 12.79 -18.00 -7.73
CA VAL A 582 13.76 -17.43 -8.67
C VAL A 582 15.19 -17.74 -8.24
N ILE A 583 16.04 -18.02 -9.23
CA ILE A 583 17.49 -18.17 -9.03
C ILE A 583 18.24 -17.45 -10.16
N THR A 584 19.20 -16.61 -9.78
CA THR A 584 20.07 -15.80 -10.64
C THR A 584 21.54 -16.14 -10.41
N PRO A 585 22.06 -17.29 -10.91
CA PRO A 585 23.46 -17.68 -10.68
C PRO A 585 24.43 -16.83 -11.50
N ASN A 586 24.68 -15.60 -11.06
CA ASN A 586 25.50 -14.57 -11.69
C ASN A 586 26.74 -14.19 -10.84
N GLY A 587 26.80 -14.64 -9.58
CA GLY A 587 27.90 -14.45 -8.65
C GLY A 587 27.89 -13.11 -7.88
N ASP A 588 26.74 -12.43 -7.79
CA ASP A 588 26.58 -11.18 -7.05
C ASP A 588 26.19 -11.38 -5.57
N GLY A 589 25.92 -12.63 -5.15
CA GLY A 589 25.54 -12.99 -3.80
C GLY A 589 24.03 -12.94 -3.52
N VAL A 590 23.20 -12.54 -4.50
CA VAL A 590 21.75 -12.44 -4.39
C VAL A 590 21.09 -13.51 -5.27
N HIS A 591 20.28 -14.38 -4.65
CA HIS A 591 19.61 -15.52 -5.31
C HIS A 591 20.52 -16.37 -6.22
N ASP A 592 21.82 -16.44 -5.92
CA ASP A 592 22.79 -17.29 -6.64
C ASP A 592 22.48 -18.79 -6.48
N THR A 593 21.74 -19.12 -5.42
CA THR A 593 21.23 -20.44 -5.09
C THR A 593 19.74 -20.38 -4.79
N LEU A 594 19.03 -21.49 -5.01
CA LEU A 594 17.64 -21.63 -4.58
C LEU A 594 17.54 -21.50 -3.06
N GLU A 595 16.80 -20.52 -2.60
CA GLU A 595 16.56 -20.18 -1.21
C GLU A 595 15.19 -20.73 -0.77
N ILE A 596 15.16 -21.39 0.39
CA ILE A 596 13.95 -22.03 0.93
C ILE A 596 13.87 -21.72 2.42
N ASN A 597 13.09 -20.69 2.76
CA ASN A 597 12.94 -20.21 4.12
C ASN A 597 12.19 -21.22 4.99
N GLY A 598 12.60 -21.35 6.25
CA GLY A 598 12.02 -22.27 7.23
C GLY A 598 12.37 -23.75 7.00
N LEU A 599 12.99 -24.14 5.87
CA LEU A 599 13.34 -25.53 5.59
C LEU A 599 14.49 -26.04 6.50
N GLU A 600 15.31 -25.14 7.02
CA GLU A 600 16.40 -25.39 7.96
C GLU A 600 15.94 -25.96 9.29
N ASN A 601 14.69 -25.67 9.68
CA ASN A 601 14.03 -26.23 10.86
C ASN A 601 13.67 -27.71 10.68
N TYR A 602 13.75 -28.24 9.45
CA TYR A 602 13.42 -29.62 9.10
C TYR A 602 14.65 -30.38 8.55
N PRO A 603 15.57 -30.86 9.40
CA PRO A 603 16.81 -31.53 8.98
C PRO A 603 16.59 -32.83 8.20
N ASN A 604 15.41 -33.43 8.32
CA ASN A 604 14.98 -34.57 7.52
C ASN A 604 14.19 -34.11 6.29
N ASN A 605 14.83 -33.33 5.40
CA ASN A 605 14.24 -32.91 4.14
C ASN A 605 14.92 -33.56 2.90
N THR A 606 14.23 -33.55 1.76
CA THR A 606 14.72 -34.01 0.46
C THR A 606 14.17 -33.11 -0.65
N VAL A 607 15.07 -32.46 -1.40
CA VAL A 607 14.72 -31.60 -2.53
C VAL A 607 15.05 -32.31 -3.84
N ARG A 608 14.13 -32.29 -4.81
CA ARG A 608 14.30 -32.82 -6.18
C ARG A 608 13.85 -31.80 -7.20
N ILE A 609 14.60 -31.63 -8.28
CA ILE A 609 14.29 -30.67 -9.36
C ILE A 609 14.26 -31.39 -10.71
N TYR A 610 13.30 -31.01 -11.56
CA TYR A 610 13.01 -31.61 -12.87
C TYR A 610 12.96 -30.54 -13.95
N ASN A 611 13.35 -30.88 -15.19
CA ASN A 611 13.18 -30.00 -16.34
C ASN A 611 11.79 -30.15 -17.00
N ARG A 612 11.50 -29.29 -17.98
CA ARG A 612 10.25 -29.26 -18.76
C ARG A 612 9.86 -30.58 -19.47
N TRP A 613 10.76 -31.56 -19.55
CA TRP A 613 10.52 -32.88 -20.13
C TRP A 613 10.30 -33.97 -19.06
N GLY A 614 10.20 -33.59 -17.78
CA GLY A 614 10.02 -34.51 -16.64
C GLY A 614 11.28 -35.28 -16.25
N VAL A 615 12.46 -34.85 -16.73
CA VAL A 615 13.74 -35.49 -16.39
C VAL A 615 14.31 -34.83 -15.15
N MET A 616 14.63 -35.62 -14.12
CA MET A 616 15.26 -35.14 -12.89
C MET A 616 16.66 -34.59 -13.18
N VAL A 617 16.89 -33.34 -12.81
CA VAL A 617 18.13 -32.62 -13.04
C VAL A 617 18.93 -32.39 -11.77
N TYR A 618 18.30 -32.43 -10.59
CA TYR A 618 18.97 -32.27 -9.29
C TYR A 618 18.22 -33.04 -8.19
N GLN A 619 18.96 -33.56 -7.21
CA GLN A 619 18.39 -34.19 -6.01
C GLN A 619 19.38 -34.09 -4.85
N THR A 620 18.92 -33.70 -3.68
CA THR A 620 19.70 -33.80 -2.44
C THR A 620 18.82 -34.15 -1.23
N ARG A 621 19.46 -34.52 -0.12
CA ARG A 621 18.86 -34.67 1.21
C ARG A 621 19.49 -33.65 2.14
N ALA A 622 18.75 -33.19 3.15
CA ALA A 622 19.24 -32.18 4.08
C ALA A 622 19.73 -30.93 3.33
N TYR A 623 18.83 -30.36 2.53
CA TYR A 623 18.97 -29.05 1.91
C TYR A 623 19.07 -27.99 3.02
N ASP A 624 19.94 -26.99 2.82
CA ASP A 624 20.37 -25.90 3.75
C ASP A 624 21.03 -26.33 5.07
N THR A 625 20.53 -27.36 5.73
CA THR A 625 21.05 -27.89 7.01
C THR A 625 22.42 -28.55 6.94
N SER A 626 22.93 -28.84 5.74
CA SER A 626 24.26 -29.43 5.53
C SER A 626 25.06 -28.71 4.45
N GLY A 627 24.68 -27.47 4.11
CA GLY A 627 25.28 -26.68 3.03
C GLY A 627 25.02 -27.25 1.64
N ASN A 628 23.99 -28.09 1.50
CA ASN A 628 23.55 -28.61 0.21
C ASN A 628 22.56 -27.63 -0.41
N VAL A 629 23.00 -26.90 -1.43
CA VAL A 629 22.20 -25.88 -2.13
C VAL A 629 22.18 -26.16 -3.63
N PHE A 630 21.13 -25.68 -4.31
CA PHE A 630 21.01 -25.75 -5.76
C PHE A 630 21.39 -24.41 -6.40
N ASP A 631 22.46 -24.40 -7.18
CA ASP A 631 23.05 -23.24 -7.84
C ASP A 631 22.74 -23.18 -9.36
N GLY A 632 21.72 -23.92 -9.80
CA GLY A 632 21.42 -24.08 -11.22
C GLY A 632 22.33 -25.08 -11.95
N THR A 633 23.15 -25.86 -11.24
CA THR A 633 23.96 -26.95 -11.82
C THR A 633 23.22 -28.29 -11.74
N SER A 634 23.12 -28.98 -12.87
CA SER A 634 22.52 -30.31 -12.93
C SER A 634 23.46 -31.40 -12.39
N GLN A 635 22.92 -32.30 -11.57
CA GLN A 635 23.55 -33.58 -11.21
C GLN A 635 23.04 -34.76 -12.08
N GLY A 636 22.19 -34.49 -13.09
CA GLY A 636 21.58 -35.45 -14.01
C GLY A 636 22.25 -35.52 -15.40
N ARG A 637 21.67 -36.30 -16.33
CA ARG A 637 22.23 -36.51 -17.68
C ARG A 637 21.93 -35.33 -18.61
N VAL A 638 22.85 -34.37 -18.72
CA VAL A 638 22.83 -33.30 -19.73
C VAL A 638 23.34 -33.80 -21.09
N THR A 639 22.69 -33.40 -22.20
CA THR A 639 23.03 -33.85 -23.58
C THR A 639 23.84 -32.84 -24.39
N VAL A 640 24.32 -31.75 -23.78
CA VAL A 640 25.10 -30.70 -24.44
C VAL A 640 26.29 -30.33 -23.53
N ASP A 641 27.46 -30.16 -24.14
CA ASP A 641 28.79 -30.15 -23.50
C ASP A 641 29.11 -28.87 -22.70
N GLN A 642 30.01 -29.05 -21.72
CA GLN A 642 30.72 -28.11 -20.83
C GLN A 642 29.92 -27.37 -19.73
N ASP A 643 30.17 -27.80 -18.48
CA ASP A 643 29.86 -27.19 -17.17
C ASP A 643 28.59 -27.60 -16.40
N ASN A 644 27.81 -28.58 -16.87
CA ASN A 644 26.61 -29.13 -16.18
C ASN A 644 25.53 -28.08 -15.80
N LYS A 645 25.71 -26.81 -16.15
CA LYS A 645 24.79 -25.70 -15.89
C LYS A 645 23.49 -25.87 -16.68
N LEU A 646 22.36 -25.76 -16.00
CA LEU A 646 21.03 -25.83 -16.62
C LEU A 646 20.74 -24.56 -17.44
N PRO A 647 20.11 -24.64 -18.62
CA PRO A 647 19.69 -23.46 -19.38
C PRO A 647 18.69 -22.57 -18.62
N VAL A 648 18.64 -21.28 -18.98
CA VAL A 648 17.60 -20.34 -18.53
C VAL A 648 16.21 -20.90 -18.84
N GLY A 649 15.27 -20.70 -17.91
CA GLY A 649 13.88 -21.10 -18.04
C GLY A 649 13.35 -21.83 -16.80
N THR A 650 12.11 -22.30 -16.91
CA THR A 650 11.36 -22.89 -15.81
C THR A 650 11.70 -24.36 -15.58
N TYR A 651 11.88 -24.71 -14.31
CA TYR A 651 12.07 -26.06 -13.77
C TYR A 651 11.04 -26.30 -12.66
N PHE A 652 10.90 -27.55 -12.23
CA PHE A 652 9.89 -27.92 -11.24
C PHE A 652 10.54 -28.62 -10.06
N TYR A 653 10.13 -28.30 -8.84
CA TYR A 653 10.66 -28.92 -7.64
C TYR A 653 9.64 -29.79 -6.90
N VAL A 654 10.16 -30.74 -6.15
CA VAL A 654 9.44 -31.54 -5.16
C VAL A 654 10.30 -31.58 -3.89
N ILE A 655 9.77 -31.04 -2.80
CA ILE A 655 10.39 -31.01 -1.48
C ILE A 655 9.59 -31.93 -0.58
N ASP A 656 10.23 -32.95 0.00
CA ASP A 656 9.64 -33.74 1.08
C ASP A 656 10.35 -33.35 2.39
N TYR A 657 9.61 -33.00 3.45
CA TYR A 657 10.18 -32.70 4.77
C TYR A 657 9.36 -33.33 5.89
N GLN A 658 10.02 -33.59 7.02
CA GLN A 658 9.43 -34.25 8.17
C GLN A 658 9.21 -33.25 9.32
N GLU A 659 7.96 -33.04 9.71
CA GLU A 659 7.59 -32.17 10.84
C GLU A 659 7.97 -32.80 12.20
N GLN A 660 7.96 -32.00 13.27
CA GLN A 660 8.29 -32.46 14.63
C GLN A 660 7.40 -33.62 15.12
N GLY A 661 6.16 -33.74 14.61
CA GLY A 661 5.24 -34.87 14.86
C GLY A 661 5.56 -36.16 14.09
N GLY A 662 6.57 -36.15 13.21
CA GLY A 662 7.02 -37.30 12.42
C GLY A 662 6.25 -37.55 11.12
N ASN A 663 5.25 -36.70 10.80
CA ASN A 663 4.53 -36.72 9.53
C ASN A 663 5.39 -36.15 8.40
N MET A 664 5.25 -36.72 7.20
CA MET A 664 5.93 -36.21 5.99
C MET A 664 4.98 -35.26 5.26
N LYS A 665 5.41 -34.01 5.05
CA LYS A 665 4.77 -33.07 4.12
C LYS A 665 5.53 -33.03 2.79
N GLN A 666 4.81 -32.70 1.72
CA GLN A 666 5.36 -32.57 0.38
C GLN A 666 4.91 -31.23 -0.22
N LEU A 667 5.88 -30.43 -0.66
CA LEU A 667 5.67 -29.20 -1.40
C LEU A 667 6.15 -29.37 -2.84
N THR A 668 5.40 -28.82 -3.78
CA THR A 668 5.74 -28.85 -5.20
C THR A 668 5.47 -27.49 -5.82
N GLY A 669 6.37 -27.03 -6.66
CA GLY A 669 6.22 -25.76 -7.35
C GLY A 669 7.19 -25.68 -8.52
N TYR A 670 7.46 -24.46 -8.97
CA TYR A 670 8.41 -24.20 -10.04
C TYR A 670 9.54 -23.30 -9.55
N ILE A 671 10.67 -23.36 -10.24
CA ILE A 671 11.74 -22.39 -10.12
C ILE A 671 12.09 -21.85 -11.50
N TYR A 672 12.31 -20.55 -11.58
CA TYR A 672 12.80 -19.88 -12.76
C TYR A 672 14.30 -19.63 -12.63
N ILE A 673 15.08 -20.26 -13.52
CA ILE A 673 16.52 -19.97 -13.61
C ILE A 673 16.71 -18.83 -14.60
N ASN A 674 17.20 -17.70 -14.12
CA ASN A 674 17.67 -16.57 -14.92
C ASN A 674 19.19 -16.44 -14.80
N ARG A 675 19.90 -15.93 -15.79
CA ARG A 675 21.37 -15.78 -15.74
C ARG A 675 21.86 -14.48 -16.35
#